data_AF-A0AA36ITZ4-F1
#
_entry.id   AF-A0AA36ITZ4-F1
#
_cell.length_a   1.000
_cell.length_b   1.000
_cell.length_c   1.000
_cell.angle_alpha   90.00
_cell.angle_beta   90.00
_cell.angle_gamma   90.00
#
_symmetry.space_group_name_H-M   'P 1'
#
loop_
_entity.id
_entity.type
_entity.pdbx_description
1 polymer ?
#
loop_
_entity_poly.entity_id
_entity_poly.type
_entity_poly.pdbx_seq_one_letter_code
_entity_poly.pdbx_strand_id
1 'polypeptide(L)'
;MELRGDLKTSTRHIAQLGRWAEALRFLEQVPQPNAFVYSAAISACERSHCWQHALQLLEDMGQRRVRADVVCCGGLLSACEKGQQWPGALQLLQDMREAQILPNLISYSSALSACEKGQKWEHALLLFWAMTQEGLEQDVVSCSAAISACEKGQQWSTALSLLAAMLSQRISPNAYTFNSAISACEKGLQWECALQLLEDMAINLLPDTITFAAALSACQKCLRWEPALELLKEMRRRGVQEGLMTYNAAMSALCQNWKLATSLLRQLQESLLVPDVVSFSAVASACDRAGRWESAVRLFEELQELSTVPNMVFCSHAIGACATCSAWRPALQLLQQAEDLGLEVDVVACTATLEACCQGGQVPFALQLLQDMRRHALRPNVVSYAAVLGGCERHQKAPETLCLLGECLSSALAMMPSIASSRRGGAGKATSLIEGEAASYGATGAANGSKTGIFRFKWSWPSCPLSPPLVAECLGTFCLVLAVGCLVTGPGPAPWVPTAIAAVLMVMVYATGPISGGNLNPAVSLALAISGKLTWTQMLKYWAAQLLGGFLGAGAYRGLCYPNFVMVAPIAPFGPGSCFTAELIYTFMLCFVVLNCAASRRNNPKDDPNQFFGLAIGFVIVAGGHAVGGVSGAALNPAVALSLGTTSGKDIYWPWLWSAAELLGAAVAAGAFRLLRGEEFAQDATEESLEKHETGLLMCCAAELLGTFMLVFTVGMNLVATSPSVAFSAAAALMCMIYSLGNISGAHLNPAVTLAVTLRGKCSYGKAACYVLAQLLGGIFAGLSYAAFHGVSSNNRKSIQLAFGKHYDIWQASFAELLFTMILAYVVLAVATTEKPAEWKTKQNFYFGLAIGSCVTAGGFAAGAISGGELNPAVAVGIYLANVVNPGRLGIGPFVNLVCFSLFQLLGGAFAAGLFRLTHGGAAGKSKEEEKIVEAEAPAETVLEA
;
A
#
# COMPACT_ATOMS: atom_id res chain seq x y z
N MET A 1 -34.74 -77.29 -1.13
CA MET A 1 -33.29 -77.02 -0.95
C MET A 1 -32.59 -76.74 -2.29
N GLU A 2 -33.31 -76.38 -3.37
CA GLU A 2 -32.75 -76.19 -4.73
C GLU A 2 -32.60 -74.73 -5.20
N LEU A 3 -32.92 -73.72 -4.38
CA LEU A 3 -32.82 -72.30 -4.78
C LEU A 3 -31.48 -71.61 -4.47
N ARG A 4 -30.53 -72.29 -3.79
CA ARG A 4 -29.23 -71.66 -3.42
C ARG A 4 -28.22 -71.60 -4.57
N GLY A 5 -28.40 -72.37 -5.64
CA GLY A 5 -27.51 -72.39 -6.81
C GLY A 5 -27.66 -71.19 -7.73
N ASP A 6 -28.88 -70.66 -7.87
CA ASP A 6 -29.23 -69.64 -8.89
C ASP A 6 -29.08 -68.18 -8.40
N LEU A 7 -29.06 -67.99 -7.08
CA LEU A 7 -28.95 -66.66 -6.47
C LEU A 7 -27.58 -66.02 -6.72
N LYS A 8 -26.48 -66.79 -6.59
CA LYS A 8 -25.11 -66.26 -6.78
C LYS A 8 -24.83 -65.79 -8.20
N THR A 9 -25.29 -66.54 -9.20
CA THR A 9 -25.18 -66.20 -10.63
C THR A 9 -26.01 -64.96 -10.96
N SER A 10 -27.27 -64.92 -10.50
CA SER A 10 -28.16 -63.77 -10.70
C SER A 10 -27.65 -62.49 -10.04
N THR A 11 -27.15 -62.58 -8.80
CA THR A 11 -26.57 -61.42 -8.07
C THR A 11 -25.31 -60.87 -8.76
N ARG A 12 -24.43 -61.73 -9.28
CA ARG A 12 -23.25 -61.28 -10.04
C ARG A 12 -23.63 -60.64 -11.38
N HIS A 13 -24.63 -61.20 -12.06
CA HIS A 13 -25.11 -60.67 -13.34
C HIS A 13 -25.70 -59.26 -13.18
N ILE A 14 -26.52 -59.05 -12.15
CA ILE A 14 -27.14 -57.75 -11.84
C ILE A 14 -26.09 -56.69 -11.48
N ALA A 15 -25.04 -57.05 -10.74
CA ALA A 15 -23.96 -56.12 -10.44
C ALA A 15 -23.31 -55.61 -11.75
N GLN A 16 -23.00 -56.50 -12.69
CA GLN A 16 -22.27 -56.16 -13.93
C GLN A 16 -23.06 -55.28 -14.90
N LEU A 17 -24.40 -55.40 -14.93
CA LEU A 17 -25.23 -54.67 -15.89
C LEU A 17 -25.38 -53.17 -15.59
N GLY A 18 -25.07 -52.72 -14.36
CA GLY A 18 -25.22 -51.30 -14.00
C GLY A 18 -26.67 -50.80 -14.09
N ARG A 19 -27.67 -51.65 -13.84
CA ARG A 19 -29.09 -51.30 -13.86
C ARG A 19 -29.61 -51.20 -12.41
N TRP A 20 -29.37 -50.07 -11.77
CA TRP A 20 -29.66 -49.88 -10.33
C TRP A 20 -31.11 -50.21 -9.94
N ALA A 21 -32.10 -49.82 -10.76
CA ALA A 21 -33.52 -50.05 -10.46
C ALA A 21 -33.89 -51.54 -10.45
N GLU A 22 -33.27 -52.35 -11.30
CA GLU A 22 -33.49 -53.81 -11.30
C GLU A 22 -32.76 -54.49 -10.14
N ALA A 23 -31.60 -53.96 -9.74
CA ALA A 23 -30.88 -54.43 -8.58
C ALA A 23 -31.64 -54.20 -7.27
N LEU A 24 -32.31 -53.06 -7.14
CA LEU A 24 -33.20 -52.77 -6.00
C LEU A 24 -34.42 -53.69 -5.98
N ARG A 25 -35.11 -53.88 -7.12
CA ARG A 25 -36.25 -54.81 -7.22
C ARG A 25 -35.85 -56.25 -6.90
N PHE A 26 -34.67 -56.67 -7.33
CA PHE A 26 -34.15 -58.00 -7.00
C PHE A 26 -33.86 -58.13 -5.50
N LEU A 27 -33.25 -57.11 -4.88
CA LEU A 27 -33.01 -57.06 -3.43
C LEU A 27 -34.30 -57.17 -2.63
N GLU A 28 -35.39 -56.53 -3.06
CA GLU A 28 -36.72 -56.62 -2.43
C GLU A 28 -37.32 -58.03 -2.49
N GLN A 29 -37.05 -58.79 -3.56
CA GLN A 29 -37.57 -60.14 -3.75
C GLN A 29 -36.82 -61.21 -2.94
N VAL A 30 -35.63 -60.89 -2.41
CA VAL A 30 -34.84 -61.81 -1.58
C VAL A 30 -35.33 -61.72 -0.12
N PRO A 31 -35.89 -62.81 0.47
CA PRO A 31 -36.49 -62.75 1.80
C PRO A 31 -35.50 -62.50 2.94
N GLN A 32 -34.24 -62.92 2.78
CA GLN A 32 -33.14 -62.70 3.73
C GLN A 32 -31.87 -62.31 2.96
N PRO A 33 -31.75 -61.03 2.55
CA PRO A 33 -30.56 -60.56 1.85
C PRO A 33 -29.38 -60.50 2.81
N ASN A 34 -28.22 -60.97 2.36
CA ASN A 34 -26.96 -60.86 3.11
C ASN A 34 -26.08 -59.76 2.49
N ALA A 35 -24.95 -59.45 3.13
CA ALA A 35 -24.01 -58.42 2.66
C ALA A 35 -23.60 -58.61 1.18
N PHE A 36 -23.52 -59.85 0.70
CA PHE A 36 -23.21 -60.15 -0.70
C PHE A 36 -24.26 -59.59 -1.68
N VAL A 37 -25.56 -59.76 -1.39
CA VAL A 37 -26.64 -59.22 -2.24
C VAL A 37 -26.67 -57.68 -2.21
N TYR A 38 -26.44 -57.08 -1.03
CA TYR A 38 -26.31 -55.62 -0.90
C TYR A 38 -25.10 -55.07 -1.65
N SER A 39 -23.94 -55.70 -1.56
CA SER A 39 -22.72 -55.27 -2.27
C SER A 39 -22.91 -55.23 -3.79
N ALA A 40 -23.71 -56.16 -4.34
CA ALA A 40 -24.05 -56.20 -5.74
C ALA A 40 -25.01 -55.07 -6.16
N ALA A 41 -26.01 -54.76 -5.32
CA ALA A 41 -26.91 -53.63 -5.55
C ALA A 41 -26.17 -52.29 -5.45
N ILE A 42 -25.30 -52.13 -4.46
CA ILE A 42 -24.42 -50.95 -4.32
C ILE A 42 -23.52 -50.80 -5.55
N SER A 43 -22.90 -51.89 -6.03
CA SER A 43 -22.07 -51.87 -7.24
C SER A 43 -22.87 -51.50 -8.50
N ALA A 44 -24.14 -51.88 -8.60
CA ALA A 44 -25.01 -51.48 -9.70
C ALA A 44 -25.35 -49.98 -9.64
N CYS A 45 -25.61 -49.43 -8.44
CA CYS A 45 -25.81 -47.99 -8.21
C CYS A 45 -24.55 -47.18 -8.53
N GLU A 46 -23.38 -47.67 -8.12
CA GLU A 46 -22.06 -47.08 -8.39
C GLU A 46 -21.78 -46.94 -9.91
N ARG A 47 -22.07 -47.99 -10.69
CA ARG A 47 -21.95 -47.97 -12.16
C ARG A 47 -22.98 -47.05 -12.83
N SER A 48 -24.11 -46.78 -12.17
CA SER A 48 -25.18 -45.91 -12.67
C SER A 48 -25.03 -44.43 -12.27
N HIS A 49 -23.98 -44.07 -11.52
CA HIS A 49 -23.81 -42.74 -10.90
C HIS A 49 -24.95 -42.34 -9.92
N CYS A 50 -25.70 -43.32 -9.37
CA CYS A 50 -26.84 -43.09 -8.48
C CYS A 50 -26.45 -43.18 -7.00
N TRP A 51 -25.58 -42.27 -6.53
CA TRP A 51 -25.02 -42.29 -5.17
C TRP A 51 -26.08 -42.19 -4.05
N GLN A 52 -27.19 -41.49 -4.28
CA GLN A 52 -28.27 -41.31 -3.28
C GLN A 52 -28.90 -42.65 -2.91
N HIS A 53 -29.24 -43.45 -3.93
CA HIS A 53 -29.80 -44.78 -3.75
C HIS A 53 -28.78 -45.74 -3.14
N ALA A 54 -27.49 -45.57 -3.46
CA ALA A 54 -26.44 -46.34 -2.81
C ALA A 54 -26.40 -46.08 -1.30
N LEU A 55 -26.42 -44.81 -0.86
CA LEU A 55 -26.43 -44.47 0.57
C LEU A 55 -27.71 -44.93 1.29
N GLN A 56 -28.87 -44.85 0.64
CA GLN A 56 -30.13 -45.38 1.19
C GLN A 56 -30.07 -46.89 1.47
N LEU A 57 -29.29 -47.65 0.68
CA LEU A 57 -29.11 -49.08 0.93
C LEU A 57 -28.38 -49.36 2.26
N LEU A 58 -27.53 -48.45 2.73
CA LEU A 58 -26.89 -48.59 4.05
C LEU A 58 -27.91 -48.47 5.19
N GLU A 59 -28.89 -47.58 5.05
CA GLU A 59 -30.00 -47.42 6.00
C GLU A 59 -30.90 -48.67 6.01
N ASP A 60 -31.25 -49.21 4.84
CA ASP A 60 -32.04 -50.45 4.71
C ASP A 60 -31.28 -51.66 5.28
N MET A 61 -29.96 -51.76 5.09
CA MET A 61 -29.13 -52.78 5.75
C MET A 61 -29.25 -52.69 7.28
N GLY A 62 -29.21 -51.48 7.83
CA GLY A 62 -29.40 -51.24 9.27
C GLY A 62 -30.78 -51.68 9.77
N GLN A 63 -31.85 -51.31 9.05
CA GLN A 63 -33.23 -51.71 9.38
C GLN A 63 -33.42 -53.22 9.35
N ARG A 64 -32.82 -53.91 8.38
CA ARG A 64 -32.87 -55.38 8.26
C ARG A 64 -31.83 -56.12 9.11
N ARG A 65 -31.06 -55.40 9.93
CA ARG A 65 -30.01 -55.93 10.82
C ARG A 65 -28.93 -56.74 10.08
N VAL A 66 -28.63 -56.35 8.84
CA VAL A 66 -27.54 -56.93 8.04
C VAL A 66 -26.28 -56.10 8.28
N ARG A 67 -25.23 -56.73 8.83
CA ARG A 67 -23.97 -56.02 9.09
C ARG A 67 -23.26 -55.71 7.77
N ALA A 68 -22.96 -54.43 7.53
CA ALA A 68 -22.10 -54.01 6.43
C ALA A 68 -20.68 -54.55 6.64
N ASP A 69 -20.05 -54.96 5.54
CA ASP A 69 -18.64 -55.33 5.51
C ASP A 69 -17.83 -54.30 4.72
N VAL A 70 -16.50 -54.49 4.68
CA VAL A 70 -15.58 -53.60 3.97
C VAL A 70 -15.91 -53.47 2.47
N VAL A 71 -16.52 -54.49 1.87
CA VAL A 71 -16.89 -54.49 0.44
C VAL A 71 -18.10 -53.60 0.20
N CYS A 72 -19.12 -53.68 1.05
CA CYS A 72 -20.27 -52.76 1.00
C CYS A 72 -19.82 -51.31 1.18
N CYS A 73 -19.03 -51.02 2.22
CA CYS A 73 -18.56 -49.65 2.49
C CYS A 73 -17.63 -49.12 1.37
N GLY A 74 -16.76 -49.98 0.80
CA GLY A 74 -15.92 -49.61 -0.34
C GLY A 74 -16.75 -49.24 -1.59
N GLY A 75 -17.78 -50.02 -1.90
CA GLY A 75 -18.70 -49.71 -3.01
C GLY A 75 -19.48 -48.40 -2.81
N LEU A 76 -19.89 -48.11 -1.56
CA LEU A 76 -20.55 -46.85 -1.21
C LEU A 76 -19.60 -45.64 -1.33
N LEU A 77 -18.35 -45.78 -0.87
CA LEU A 77 -17.32 -44.74 -1.02
C LEU A 77 -17.03 -44.44 -2.49
N SER A 78 -16.92 -45.46 -3.34
CA SER A 78 -16.77 -45.28 -4.79
C SER A 78 -18.00 -44.62 -5.43
N ALA A 79 -19.22 -44.93 -4.96
CA ALA A 79 -20.42 -44.24 -5.40
C ALA A 79 -20.41 -42.75 -4.99
N CYS A 80 -19.99 -42.43 -3.76
CA CYS A 80 -19.82 -41.05 -3.29
C CYS A 80 -18.76 -40.29 -4.12
N GLU A 81 -17.64 -40.94 -4.44
CA GLU A 81 -16.59 -40.39 -5.31
C GLU A 81 -17.15 -39.99 -6.69
N LYS A 82 -17.89 -40.90 -7.34
CA LYS A 82 -18.54 -40.63 -8.64
C LYS A 82 -19.63 -39.57 -8.55
N GLY A 83 -20.29 -39.46 -7.40
CA GLY A 83 -21.30 -38.44 -7.11
C GLY A 83 -20.75 -37.11 -6.61
N GLN A 84 -19.42 -36.97 -6.46
CA GLN A 84 -18.74 -35.81 -5.88
C GLN A 84 -19.23 -35.44 -4.46
N GLN A 85 -19.74 -36.43 -3.72
CA GLN A 85 -20.31 -36.26 -2.38
C GLN A 85 -19.27 -36.48 -1.30
N TRP A 86 -18.41 -35.48 -1.11
CA TRP A 86 -17.40 -35.49 -0.06
C TRP A 86 -17.96 -35.61 1.37
N PRO A 87 -19.12 -34.99 1.76
CA PRO A 87 -19.60 -35.12 3.14
C PRO A 87 -20.04 -36.54 3.45
N GLY A 88 -20.75 -37.18 2.50
CA GLY A 88 -21.18 -38.57 2.64
C GLY A 88 -19.99 -39.54 2.70
N ALA A 89 -18.92 -39.27 1.95
CA ALA A 89 -17.71 -40.09 2.01
C ALA A 89 -16.97 -39.98 3.36
N LEU A 90 -16.88 -38.78 3.94
CA LEU A 90 -16.29 -38.58 5.27
C LEU A 90 -17.12 -39.24 6.37
N GLN A 91 -18.44 -39.07 6.32
CA GLN A 91 -19.35 -39.73 7.27
C GLN A 91 -19.21 -41.25 7.19
N LEU A 92 -19.13 -41.82 5.98
CA LEU A 92 -18.97 -43.26 5.83
C LEU A 92 -17.66 -43.79 6.42
N LEU A 93 -16.55 -43.05 6.29
CA LEU A 93 -15.29 -43.42 6.93
C LEU A 93 -15.40 -43.41 8.45
N GLN A 94 -16.13 -42.45 9.02
CA GLN A 94 -16.40 -42.42 10.45
C GLN A 94 -17.30 -43.60 10.88
N ASP A 95 -18.38 -43.87 10.14
CA ASP A 95 -19.31 -44.97 10.42
C ASP A 95 -18.60 -46.33 10.37
N MET A 96 -17.65 -46.52 9.43
CA MET A 96 -16.81 -47.71 9.37
C MET A 96 -16.02 -47.91 10.66
N ARG A 97 -15.41 -46.84 11.20
CA ARG A 97 -14.64 -46.88 12.46
C ARG A 97 -15.54 -47.19 13.66
N GLU A 98 -16.71 -46.56 13.73
CA GLU A 98 -17.70 -46.80 14.79
C GLU A 98 -18.21 -48.26 14.77
N ALA A 99 -18.40 -48.82 13.57
CA ALA A 99 -18.80 -50.21 13.37
C ALA A 99 -17.65 -51.24 13.53
N GLN A 100 -16.45 -50.77 13.91
CA GLN A 100 -15.23 -51.57 14.04
C GLN A 100 -14.85 -52.30 12.73
N ILE A 101 -15.11 -51.66 11.59
CA ILE A 101 -14.69 -52.10 10.25
C ILE A 101 -13.46 -51.26 9.90
N LEU A 102 -12.29 -51.90 9.79
CA LEU A 102 -11.04 -51.19 9.48
C LEU A 102 -11.08 -50.64 8.04
N PRO A 103 -11.03 -49.31 7.85
CA PRO A 103 -10.86 -48.73 6.51
C PRO A 103 -9.50 -49.14 5.94
N ASN A 104 -9.44 -49.38 4.63
CA ASN A 104 -8.21 -49.73 3.94
C ASN A 104 -7.79 -48.63 2.96
N LEU A 105 -6.68 -48.85 2.25
CA LEU A 105 -6.14 -47.91 1.25
C LEU A 105 -7.19 -47.47 0.22
N ILE A 106 -8.05 -48.39 -0.23
CA ILE A 106 -9.11 -48.10 -1.21
C ILE A 106 -10.16 -47.18 -0.60
N SER A 107 -10.61 -47.47 0.62
CA SER A 107 -11.59 -46.63 1.34
C SER A 107 -11.13 -45.18 1.45
N TYR A 108 -9.88 -44.97 1.87
CA TYR A 108 -9.31 -43.63 1.96
C TYR A 108 -9.10 -42.97 0.60
N SER A 109 -8.59 -43.70 -0.39
CA SER A 109 -8.35 -43.16 -1.74
C SER A 109 -9.65 -42.69 -2.40
N SER A 110 -10.75 -43.44 -2.23
CA SER A 110 -12.07 -43.04 -2.73
C SER A 110 -12.64 -41.83 -1.99
N ALA A 111 -12.49 -41.75 -0.65
CA ALA A 111 -12.93 -40.59 0.11
C ALA A 111 -12.13 -39.32 -0.24
N LEU A 112 -10.81 -39.47 -0.37
CA LEU A 112 -9.91 -38.40 -0.78
C LEU A 112 -10.26 -37.91 -2.19
N SER A 113 -10.49 -38.82 -3.13
CA SER A 113 -10.95 -38.50 -4.50
C SER A 113 -12.33 -37.84 -4.51
N ALA A 114 -13.22 -38.19 -3.59
CA ALA A 114 -14.51 -37.49 -3.41
C ALA A 114 -14.30 -36.04 -2.93
N CYS A 115 -13.40 -35.81 -1.96
CA CYS A 115 -13.01 -34.47 -1.51
C CYS A 115 -12.34 -33.65 -2.62
N GLU A 116 -11.45 -34.28 -3.41
CA GLU A 116 -10.80 -33.68 -4.57
C GLU A 116 -11.82 -33.22 -5.62
N LYS A 117 -12.76 -34.08 -6.01
CA LYS A 117 -13.83 -33.72 -6.96
C LYS A 117 -14.80 -32.69 -6.39
N GLY A 118 -15.06 -32.75 -5.08
CA GLY A 118 -15.85 -31.75 -4.33
C GLY A 118 -15.13 -30.43 -4.02
N GLN A 119 -13.91 -30.23 -4.53
CA GLN A 119 -13.07 -29.03 -4.31
C GLN A 119 -12.80 -28.69 -2.83
N LYS A 120 -12.75 -29.71 -1.95
CA LYS A 120 -12.43 -29.56 -0.52
C LYS A 120 -11.00 -30.02 -0.21
N TRP A 121 -10.04 -29.21 -0.65
CA TRP A 121 -8.62 -29.53 -0.56
C TRP A 121 -8.10 -29.75 0.87
N GLU A 122 -8.59 -28.97 1.85
CA GLU A 122 -8.20 -29.11 3.27
C GLU A 122 -8.56 -30.49 3.82
N HIS A 123 -9.76 -30.97 3.50
CA HIS A 123 -10.25 -32.27 3.94
C HIS A 123 -9.51 -33.41 3.23
N ALA A 124 -9.21 -33.24 1.93
CA ALA A 124 -8.41 -34.20 1.17
C ALA A 124 -7.01 -34.39 1.76
N LEU A 125 -6.33 -33.29 2.15
CA LEU A 125 -5.02 -33.36 2.79
C LEU A 125 -5.07 -33.96 4.19
N LEU A 126 -6.12 -33.65 4.97
CA LEU A 126 -6.31 -34.25 6.28
C LEU A 126 -6.47 -35.77 6.17
N LEU A 127 -7.26 -36.26 5.19
CA LEU A 127 -7.37 -37.70 4.91
C LEU A 127 -6.03 -38.29 4.47
N PHE A 128 -5.31 -37.62 3.57
CA PHE A 128 -4.01 -38.08 3.07
C PHE A 128 -2.99 -38.34 4.19
N TRP A 129 -2.91 -37.43 5.16
CA TRP A 129 -2.02 -37.59 6.32
C TRP A 129 -2.55 -38.58 7.35
N ALA A 130 -3.87 -38.67 7.53
CA ALA A 130 -4.49 -39.65 8.42
C ALA A 130 -4.17 -41.10 8.00
N MET A 131 -4.09 -41.37 6.69
CA MET A 131 -3.70 -42.68 6.16
C MET A 131 -2.34 -43.14 6.68
N THR A 132 -1.35 -42.24 6.72
CA THR A 132 0.00 -42.56 7.22
C THR A 132 -0.02 -42.86 8.72
N GLN A 133 -0.83 -42.13 9.49
CA GLN A 133 -0.96 -42.36 10.94
C GLN A 133 -1.60 -43.70 11.27
N GLU A 134 -2.44 -44.21 10.37
CA GLU A 134 -3.04 -45.55 10.49
C GLU A 134 -2.15 -46.66 9.91
N GLY A 135 -0.93 -46.35 9.51
CA GLY A 135 0.05 -47.32 9.00
C GLY A 135 -0.27 -47.82 7.59
N LEU A 136 -1.08 -47.10 6.81
CA LEU A 136 -1.35 -47.42 5.41
C LEU A 136 -0.27 -46.82 4.51
N GLU A 137 0.28 -47.65 3.61
CA GLU A 137 1.24 -47.20 2.60
C GLU A 137 0.52 -46.39 1.51
N GLN A 138 1.05 -45.20 1.23
CA GLN A 138 0.55 -44.33 0.17
C GLN A 138 0.93 -44.90 -1.21
N ASP A 139 0.05 -44.66 -2.18
CA ASP A 139 0.21 -45.13 -3.55
C ASP A 139 0.04 -43.99 -4.57
N VAL A 140 0.21 -44.31 -5.86
CA VAL A 140 0.09 -43.31 -6.93
C VAL A 140 -1.30 -42.65 -6.93
N VAL A 141 -2.37 -43.38 -6.61
CA VAL A 141 -3.74 -42.87 -6.65
C VAL A 141 -3.97 -41.83 -5.55
N SER A 142 -3.63 -42.17 -4.31
CA SER A 142 -3.78 -41.29 -3.14
C SER A 142 -2.89 -40.04 -3.23
N CYS A 143 -1.62 -40.18 -3.66
CA CYS A 143 -0.74 -39.03 -3.89
C CYS A 143 -1.26 -38.12 -5.02
N SER A 144 -1.68 -38.69 -6.15
CA SER A 144 -2.14 -37.89 -7.30
C SER A 144 -3.42 -37.13 -7.00
N ALA A 145 -4.36 -37.75 -6.29
CA ALA A 145 -5.59 -37.10 -5.87
C ALA A 145 -5.34 -36.00 -4.82
N ALA A 146 -4.34 -36.15 -3.93
CA ALA A 146 -3.95 -35.09 -3.00
C ALA A 146 -3.34 -33.87 -3.73
N ILE A 147 -2.47 -34.12 -4.72
CA ILE A 147 -1.87 -33.07 -5.57
C ILE A 147 -2.96 -32.35 -6.40
N SER A 148 -3.89 -33.09 -7.01
CA SER A 148 -5.05 -32.51 -7.72
C SER A 148 -5.97 -31.70 -6.78
N ALA A 149 -6.15 -32.14 -5.54
CA ALA A 149 -6.90 -31.37 -4.56
C ALA A 149 -6.20 -30.04 -4.24
N CYS A 150 -4.87 -30.04 -4.06
CA CYS A 150 -4.08 -28.82 -3.90
C CYS A 150 -4.19 -27.89 -5.12
N GLU A 151 -4.17 -28.44 -6.34
CA GLU A 151 -4.39 -27.70 -7.58
C GLU A 151 -5.75 -26.98 -7.59
N LYS A 152 -6.83 -27.66 -7.17
CA LYS A 152 -8.16 -27.06 -7.03
C LYS A 152 -8.23 -26.02 -5.90
N GLY A 153 -7.44 -26.21 -4.85
CA GLY A 153 -7.28 -25.29 -3.71
C GLY A 153 -6.28 -24.15 -3.92
N GLN A 154 -5.65 -24.05 -5.11
CA GLN A 154 -4.58 -23.09 -5.42
C GLN A 154 -3.36 -23.16 -4.48
N GLN A 155 -3.10 -24.33 -3.87
CA GLN A 155 -1.99 -24.57 -2.94
C GLN A 155 -0.77 -25.15 -3.67
N TRP A 156 -0.15 -24.35 -4.54
CA TRP A 156 0.95 -24.80 -5.41
C TRP A 156 2.17 -25.32 -4.63
N SER A 157 2.55 -24.66 -3.54
CA SER A 157 3.73 -25.04 -2.73
C SER A 157 3.55 -26.41 -2.09
N THR A 158 2.36 -26.69 -1.58
CA THR A 158 1.99 -28.00 -1.02
C THR A 158 1.90 -29.07 -2.10
N ALA A 159 1.38 -28.74 -3.30
CA ALA A 159 1.36 -29.67 -4.43
C ALA A 159 2.79 -30.13 -4.81
N LEU A 160 3.74 -29.19 -4.86
CA LEU A 160 5.15 -29.49 -5.17
C LEU A 160 5.83 -30.29 -4.06
N SER A 161 5.57 -29.97 -2.79
CA SER A 161 6.15 -30.73 -1.68
C SER A 161 5.65 -32.17 -1.63
N LEU A 162 4.37 -32.39 -1.97
CA LEU A 162 3.79 -33.73 -2.11
C LEU A 162 4.39 -34.50 -3.28
N LEU A 163 4.62 -33.87 -4.43
CA LEU A 163 5.29 -34.49 -5.57
C LEU A 163 6.73 -34.89 -5.23
N ALA A 164 7.48 -34.01 -4.55
CA ALA A 164 8.84 -34.31 -4.09
C ALA A 164 8.84 -35.45 -3.06
N ALA A 165 7.87 -35.46 -2.14
CA ALA A 165 7.72 -36.54 -1.17
C ALA A 165 7.43 -37.88 -1.86
N MET A 166 6.53 -37.90 -2.85
CA MET A 166 6.21 -39.08 -3.66
C MET A 166 7.46 -39.66 -4.35
N LEU A 167 8.28 -38.80 -4.97
CA LEU A 167 9.55 -39.19 -5.58
C LEU A 167 10.57 -39.73 -4.55
N SER A 168 10.66 -39.10 -3.37
CA SER A 168 11.57 -39.54 -2.29
C SER A 168 11.20 -40.93 -1.74
N GLN A 169 9.91 -41.26 -1.75
CA GLN A 169 9.37 -42.57 -1.35
C GLN A 169 9.44 -43.60 -2.49
N ARG A 170 10.05 -43.26 -3.64
CA ARG A 170 10.14 -44.11 -4.83
C ARG A 170 8.79 -44.51 -5.44
N ILE A 171 7.74 -43.73 -5.18
CA ILE A 171 6.45 -43.89 -5.84
C ILE A 171 6.56 -43.13 -7.17
N SER A 172 6.42 -43.83 -8.31
CA SER A 172 6.60 -43.21 -9.63
C SER A 172 5.38 -42.36 -10.02
N PRO A 173 5.52 -41.03 -10.19
CA PRO A 173 4.44 -40.19 -10.67
C PRO A 173 4.04 -40.57 -12.10
N ASN A 174 2.78 -40.36 -12.45
CA ASN A 174 2.30 -40.55 -13.82
C ASN A 174 1.99 -39.17 -14.48
N ALA A 175 1.56 -39.19 -15.74
CA ALA A 175 1.24 -37.95 -16.46
C ALA A 175 0.17 -37.11 -15.76
N TYR A 176 -0.83 -37.75 -15.13
CA TYR A 176 -1.87 -37.05 -14.37
C TYR A 176 -1.28 -36.33 -13.16
N THR A 177 -0.38 -36.96 -12.40
CA THR A 177 0.30 -36.35 -11.25
C THR A 177 1.08 -35.08 -11.65
N PHE A 178 1.86 -35.16 -12.73
CA PHE A 178 2.63 -34.02 -13.23
C PHE A 178 1.72 -32.92 -13.78
N ASN A 179 0.68 -33.26 -14.55
CA ASN A 179 -0.28 -32.30 -15.08
C ASN A 179 -0.98 -31.51 -13.96
N SER A 180 -1.39 -32.17 -12.87
CA SER A 180 -1.97 -31.50 -11.71
C SER A 180 -0.95 -30.61 -10.97
N ALA A 181 0.30 -31.02 -10.85
CA ALA A 181 1.34 -30.19 -10.23
C ALA A 181 1.67 -28.94 -11.08
N ILE A 182 1.79 -29.10 -12.40
CA ILE A 182 2.01 -27.98 -13.34
C ILE A 182 0.81 -27.03 -13.34
N SER A 183 -0.43 -27.55 -13.34
CA SER A 183 -1.65 -26.75 -13.21
C SER A 183 -1.72 -26.03 -11.85
N ALA A 184 -1.21 -26.63 -10.77
CA ALA A 184 -1.11 -25.97 -9.48
C ALA A 184 -0.14 -24.78 -9.55
N CYS A 185 1.02 -24.94 -10.19
CA CYS A 185 1.96 -23.85 -10.47
C CYS A 185 1.35 -22.75 -11.35
N GLU A 186 0.59 -23.11 -12.38
CA GLU A 186 -0.16 -22.18 -13.22
C GLU A 186 -1.11 -21.30 -12.39
N LYS A 187 -1.90 -21.91 -11.51
CA LYS A 187 -2.82 -21.19 -10.61
C LYS A 187 -2.09 -20.39 -9.54
N GLY A 188 -0.89 -20.83 -9.13
CA GLY A 188 0.00 -20.13 -8.20
C GLY A 188 0.89 -19.05 -8.83
N LEU A 189 0.76 -18.79 -10.13
CA LEU A 189 1.58 -17.85 -10.90
C LEU A 189 3.11 -18.15 -10.83
N GLN A 190 3.48 -19.44 -10.75
CA GLN A 190 4.87 -19.91 -10.68
C GLN A 190 5.29 -20.55 -12.01
N TRP A 191 5.53 -19.72 -13.04
CA TRP A 191 5.87 -20.22 -14.38
C TRP A 191 7.22 -20.95 -14.42
N GLU A 192 8.22 -20.52 -13.65
CA GLU A 192 9.53 -21.18 -13.60
C GLU A 192 9.40 -22.63 -13.11
N CYS A 193 8.63 -22.84 -12.03
CA CYS A 193 8.36 -24.17 -11.49
C CYS A 193 7.58 -25.04 -12.48
N ALA A 194 6.61 -24.46 -13.21
CA ALA A 194 5.84 -25.17 -14.22
C ALA A 194 6.72 -25.68 -15.37
N LEU A 195 7.68 -24.87 -15.82
CA LEU A 195 8.65 -25.27 -16.85
C LEU A 195 9.63 -26.32 -16.35
N GLN A 196 10.18 -26.14 -15.14
CA GLN A 196 11.07 -27.12 -14.54
C GLN A 196 10.40 -28.49 -14.42
N LEU A 197 9.14 -28.53 -13.96
CA LEU A 197 8.38 -29.79 -13.87
C LEU A 197 8.12 -30.43 -15.23
N LEU A 198 7.91 -29.64 -16.28
CA LEU A 198 7.77 -30.16 -17.65
C LEU A 198 9.08 -30.81 -18.12
N GLU A 199 10.23 -30.19 -17.81
CA GLU A 199 11.55 -30.75 -18.10
C GLU A 199 11.80 -32.04 -17.29
N ASP A 200 11.49 -32.02 -15.99
CA ASP A 200 11.64 -33.18 -15.10
C ASP A 200 10.75 -34.35 -15.55
N MET A 201 9.51 -34.06 -15.97
CA MET A 201 8.60 -35.05 -16.56
C MET A 201 9.20 -35.65 -17.83
N ALA A 202 9.75 -34.81 -18.72
CA ALA A 202 10.31 -35.22 -20.01
C ALA A 202 11.49 -36.21 -19.91
N ILE A 203 12.12 -36.33 -18.75
CA ILE A 203 13.18 -37.32 -18.51
C ILE A 203 12.64 -38.75 -18.59
N ASN A 204 11.43 -39.00 -18.08
CA ASN A 204 10.88 -40.35 -17.90
C ASN A 204 9.48 -40.57 -18.50
N LEU A 205 8.75 -39.51 -18.81
CA LEU A 205 7.39 -39.54 -19.33
C LEU A 205 7.26 -38.58 -20.51
N LEU A 206 6.53 -38.99 -21.55
CA LEU A 206 6.26 -38.13 -22.70
C LEU A 206 5.21 -37.08 -22.32
N PRO A 207 5.52 -35.76 -22.35
CA PRO A 207 4.53 -34.73 -22.13
C PRO A 207 3.49 -34.72 -23.24
N ASP A 208 2.22 -34.51 -22.88
CA ASP A 208 1.10 -34.47 -23.82
C ASP A 208 0.61 -33.03 -24.04
N THR A 209 -0.43 -32.88 -24.86
CA THR A 209 -1.04 -31.57 -25.15
C THR A 209 -1.53 -30.87 -23.88
N ILE A 210 -1.98 -31.61 -22.87
CA ILE A 210 -2.47 -31.05 -21.59
C ILE A 210 -1.29 -30.49 -20.80
N THR A 211 -0.17 -31.23 -20.73
CA THR A 211 1.05 -30.78 -20.03
C THR A 211 1.56 -29.47 -20.62
N PHE A 212 1.69 -29.40 -21.95
CA PHE A 212 2.14 -28.19 -22.63
C PHE A 212 1.15 -27.03 -22.51
N ALA A 213 -0.16 -27.30 -22.57
CA ALA A 213 -1.18 -26.25 -22.41
C ALA A 213 -1.13 -25.61 -21.02
N ALA A 214 -0.96 -26.41 -19.95
CA ALA A 214 -0.82 -25.89 -18.59
C ALA A 214 0.45 -25.04 -18.41
N ALA A 215 1.59 -25.49 -18.95
CA ALA A 215 2.84 -24.73 -18.93
C ALA A 215 2.75 -23.41 -19.75
N LEU A 216 2.12 -23.44 -20.92
CA LEU A 216 1.86 -22.25 -21.74
C LEU A 216 0.91 -21.27 -21.04
N SER A 217 -0.14 -21.77 -20.38
CA SER A 217 -1.07 -20.97 -19.57
C SER A 217 -0.36 -20.30 -18.39
N ALA A 218 0.60 -20.99 -17.76
CA ALA A 218 1.42 -20.41 -16.69
C ALA A 218 2.27 -19.25 -17.23
N CYS A 219 2.91 -19.45 -18.39
CA CYS A 219 3.67 -18.40 -19.07
C CYS A 219 2.78 -17.22 -19.47
N GLN A 220 1.56 -17.48 -19.97
CA GLN A 220 0.57 -16.46 -20.31
C GLN A 220 0.21 -15.61 -19.09
N LYS A 221 -0.18 -16.23 -17.97
CA LYS A 221 -0.59 -15.53 -16.74
C LYS A 221 0.55 -14.70 -16.14
N CYS A 222 1.79 -15.15 -16.30
CA CYS A 222 2.99 -14.44 -15.83
C CYS A 222 3.62 -13.51 -16.89
N LEU A 223 2.99 -13.33 -18.05
CA LEU A 223 3.44 -12.43 -19.11
C LEU A 223 4.86 -12.77 -19.66
N ARG A 224 5.20 -14.06 -19.70
CA ARG A 224 6.52 -14.57 -20.14
C ARG A 224 6.44 -15.12 -21.55
N TRP A 225 6.79 -14.29 -22.52
CA TRP A 225 6.61 -14.61 -23.93
C TRP A 225 7.74 -15.44 -24.56
N GLU A 226 9.00 -15.22 -24.15
CA GLU A 226 10.15 -15.97 -24.69
C GLU A 226 10.02 -17.47 -24.39
N PRO A 227 9.72 -17.89 -23.13
CA PRO A 227 9.52 -19.31 -22.84
C PRO A 227 8.28 -19.87 -23.52
N ALA A 228 7.20 -19.09 -23.64
CA ALA A 228 5.99 -19.53 -24.34
C ALA A 228 6.24 -19.84 -25.83
N LEU A 229 7.07 -19.02 -26.50
CA LEU A 229 7.45 -19.28 -27.89
C LEU A 229 8.35 -20.52 -28.02
N GLU A 230 9.30 -20.72 -27.10
CA GLU A 230 10.16 -21.91 -27.16
C GLU A 230 9.38 -23.19 -26.86
N LEU A 231 8.40 -23.14 -25.95
CA LEU A 231 7.47 -24.25 -25.73
C LEU A 231 6.68 -24.62 -26.98
N LEU A 232 6.16 -23.65 -27.74
CA LEU A 232 5.48 -23.93 -29.01
C LEU A 232 6.41 -24.61 -30.02
N LYS A 233 7.65 -24.14 -30.15
CA LYS A 233 8.64 -24.78 -31.02
C LYS A 233 8.98 -26.18 -30.55
N GLU A 234 9.05 -26.40 -29.24
CA GLU A 234 9.36 -27.70 -28.66
C GLU A 234 8.22 -28.71 -28.88
N MET A 235 6.95 -28.29 -28.74
CA MET A 235 5.79 -29.09 -29.14
C MET A 235 5.92 -29.56 -30.59
N ARG A 236 6.30 -28.65 -31.49
CA ARG A 236 6.54 -28.95 -32.90
C ARG A 236 7.65 -29.96 -33.12
N ARG A 237 8.81 -29.76 -32.47
CA ARG A 237 9.96 -30.67 -32.56
C ARG A 237 9.61 -32.08 -32.09
N ARG A 238 8.77 -32.19 -31.07
CA ARG A 238 8.31 -33.47 -30.49
C ARG A 238 7.13 -34.09 -31.24
N GLY A 239 6.57 -33.42 -32.24
CA GLY A 239 5.40 -33.90 -32.97
C GLY A 239 4.11 -33.94 -32.15
N VAL A 240 4.03 -33.18 -31.05
CA VAL A 240 2.79 -33.03 -30.27
C VAL A 240 1.87 -32.08 -31.04
N GLN A 241 0.61 -32.48 -31.28
CA GLN A 241 -0.30 -31.66 -32.07
C GLN A 241 -0.56 -30.31 -31.38
N GLU A 242 -0.20 -29.24 -32.08
CA GLU A 242 -0.51 -27.86 -31.73
C GLU A 242 -2.01 -27.63 -31.93
N GLY A 243 -2.67 -27.05 -30.93
CA GLY A 243 -4.09 -26.70 -31.01
C GLY A 243 -4.30 -25.19 -31.04
N LEU A 244 -5.53 -24.77 -31.34
CA LEU A 244 -5.93 -23.36 -31.27
C LEU A 244 -5.64 -22.74 -29.88
N MET A 245 -5.87 -23.51 -28.81
CA MET A 245 -5.63 -23.06 -27.43
C MET A 245 -4.14 -22.75 -27.15
N THR A 246 -3.20 -23.54 -27.68
CA THR A 246 -1.76 -23.32 -27.46
C THR A 246 -1.25 -22.09 -28.20
N TYR A 247 -1.76 -21.83 -29.40
CA TYR A 247 -1.49 -20.60 -30.15
C TYR A 247 -2.06 -19.37 -29.43
N ASN A 248 -3.31 -19.43 -28.97
CA ASN A 248 -3.96 -18.32 -28.25
C ASN A 248 -3.23 -17.98 -26.94
N ALA A 249 -2.78 -18.99 -26.19
CA ALA A 249 -2.01 -18.79 -24.96
C ALA A 249 -0.66 -18.09 -25.23
N ALA A 250 0.08 -18.54 -26.25
CA ALA A 250 1.35 -17.93 -26.64
C ALA A 250 1.18 -16.51 -27.19
N MET A 251 0.15 -16.27 -28.02
CA MET A 251 -0.18 -14.93 -28.51
C MET A 251 -0.52 -13.98 -27.35
N SER A 252 -1.29 -14.45 -26.38
CA SER A 252 -1.65 -13.67 -25.18
C SER A 252 -0.45 -13.38 -24.28
N ALA A 253 0.56 -14.25 -24.25
CA ALA A 253 1.80 -14.04 -23.50
C ALA A 253 2.67 -12.90 -24.07
N LEU A 254 2.56 -12.60 -25.38
CA LEU A 254 3.45 -11.67 -26.11
C LEU A 254 3.37 -10.20 -25.67
N CYS A 255 2.41 -9.83 -24.81
CA CYS A 255 2.31 -8.52 -24.16
C CYS A 255 2.40 -7.32 -25.10
N GLN A 256 3.58 -6.76 -25.34
CA GLN A 256 3.79 -5.59 -26.21
C GLN A 256 4.39 -5.96 -27.58
N ASN A 257 4.77 -7.23 -27.79
CA ASN A 257 5.41 -7.70 -29.01
C ASN A 257 4.38 -7.99 -30.12
N TRP A 258 3.60 -6.97 -30.50
CA TRP A 258 2.53 -7.07 -31.51
C TRP A 258 3.01 -7.68 -32.83
N LYS A 259 4.24 -7.39 -33.28
CA LYS A 259 4.81 -7.95 -34.52
C LYS A 259 4.88 -9.48 -34.47
N LEU A 260 5.35 -10.01 -33.34
CA LEU A 260 5.43 -11.45 -33.14
C LEU A 260 4.03 -12.06 -32.99
N ALA A 261 3.10 -11.37 -32.32
CA ALA A 261 1.73 -11.82 -32.16
C ALA A 261 1.02 -11.91 -33.54
N THR A 262 1.16 -10.90 -34.39
CA THR A 262 0.66 -10.93 -35.77
C THR A 262 1.34 -12.02 -36.60
N SER A 263 2.64 -12.28 -36.39
CA SER A 263 3.32 -13.38 -37.09
C SER A 263 2.80 -14.76 -36.68
N LEU A 264 2.46 -14.96 -35.39
CA LEU A 264 1.85 -16.19 -34.90
C LEU A 264 0.43 -16.37 -35.46
N LEU A 265 -0.35 -15.29 -35.56
CA LEU A 265 -1.68 -15.34 -36.18
C LEU A 265 -1.61 -15.78 -37.64
N ARG A 266 -0.62 -15.28 -38.40
CA ARG A 266 -0.37 -15.72 -39.78
C ARG A 266 0.08 -17.19 -39.86
N GLN A 267 0.97 -17.61 -38.97
CA GLN A 267 1.37 -19.02 -38.88
C GLN A 267 0.20 -19.94 -38.53
N LEU A 268 -0.75 -19.48 -37.72
CA LEU A 268 -1.99 -20.20 -37.42
C LEU A 268 -2.87 -20.33 -38.67
N GLN A 269 -3.01 -19.27 -39.46
CA GLN A 269 -3.73 -19.30 -40.74
C GLN A 269 -3.09 -20.28 -41.74
N GLU A 270 -1.76 -20.38 -41.75
CA GLU A 270 -1.01 -21.31 -42.59
C GLU A 270 -1.13 -22.79 -42.15
N SER A 271 -1.40 -23.06 -40.86
CA SER A 271 -1.44 -24.41 -40.29
C SER A 271 -2.79 -25.14 -40.46
N LEU A 272 -3.66 -24.66 -41.36
CA LEU A 272 -5.03 -25.16 -41.60
C LEU A 272 -5.98 -25.06 -40.37
N LEU A 273 -5.58 -24.36 -39.32
CA LEU A 273 -6.43 -24.02 -38.19
C LEU A 273 -7.13 -22.69 -38.48
N VAL A 274 -8.45 -22.60 -38.23
CA VAL A 274 -9.21 -21.37 -38.44
C VAL A 274 -9.06 -20.47 -37.21
N PRO A 275 -8.46 -19.28 -37.30
CA PRO A 275 -8.40 -18.34 -36.18
C PRO A 275 -9.81 -17.91 -35.78
N ASP A 276 -10.03 -17.85 -34.47
CA ASP A 276 -11.28 -17.37 -33.87
C ASP A 276 -11.13 -15.95 -33.31
N VAL A 277 -12.23 -15.39 -32.82
CA VAL A 277 -12.23 -14.06 -32.19
C VAL A 277 -11.25 -13.95 -31.02
N VAL A 278 -10.94 -15.06 -30.33
CA VAL A 278 -9.95 -15.10 -29.23
C VAL A 278 -8.54 -14.90 -29.77
N SER A 279 -8.22 -15.51 -30.92
CA SER A 279 -6.96 -15.34 -31.65
C SER A 279 -6.71 -13.88 -31.99
N PHE A 280 -7.72 -13.22 -32.58
CA PHE A 280 -7.66 -11.79 -32.93
C PHE A 280 -7.61 -10.89 -31.69
N SER A 281 -8.36 -11.22 -30.64
CA SER A 281 -8.35 -10.49 -29.36
C SER A 281 -6.97 -10.51 -28.70
N ALA A 282 -6.25 -11.63 -28.77
CA ALA A 282 -4.89 -11.73 -28.23
C ALA A 282 -3.91 -10.79 -28.96
N VAL A 283 -4.00 -10.71 -30.29
CA VAL A 283 -3.18 -9.77 -31.08
C VAL A 283 -3.61 -8.32 -30.84
N ALA A 284 -4.91 -8.04 -30.74
CA ALA A 284 -5.43 -6.71 -30.42
C ALA A 284 -4.94 -6.23 -29.05
N SER A 285 -4.92 -7.10 -28.05
CA SER A 285 -4.35 -6.80 -26.73
C SER A 285 -2.86 -6.47 -26.80
N ALA A 286 -2.12 -7.14 -27.70
CA ALA A 286 -0.71 -6.81 -27.93
C ALA A 286 -0.51 -5.46 -28.63
N CYS A 287 -1.39 -5.12 -29.57
CA CYS A 287 -1.41 -3.82 -30.22
C CYS A 287 -1.77 -2.70 -29.23
N ASP A 288 -2.72 -2.93 -28.33
CA ASP A 288 -3.15 -2.01 -27.27
C ASP A 288 -1.98 -1.57 -26.40
N ARG A 289 -1.30 -2.56 -25.79
CA ARG A 289 -0.14 -2.31 -24.92
C ARG A 289 1.06 -1.70 -25.65
N ALA A 290 1.15 -1.89 -26.98
CA ALA A 290 2.20 -1.31 -27.81
C ALA A 290 1.81 0.04 -28.44
N GLY A 291 0.58 0.53 -28.22
CA GLY A 291 0.05 1.75 -28.83
C GLY A 291 -0.06 1.69 -30.35
N ARG A 292 -0.23 0.51 -30.96
CA ARG A 292 -0.24 0.34 -32.42
C ARG A 292 -1.65 0.34 -32.99
N TRP A 293 -2.31 1.49 -32.89
CA TRP A 293 -3.70 1.66 -33.36
C TRP A 293 -3.90 1.33 -34.85
N GLU A 294 -2.94 1.64 -35.73
CA GLU A 294 -3.11 1.32 -37.17
C GLU A 294 -3.18 -0.18 -37.41
N SER A 295 -2.43 -0.96 -36.62
CA SER A 295 -2.44 -2.42 -36.71
C SER A 295 -3.71 -2.99 -36.10
N ALA A 296 -4.22 -2.38 -35.01
CA ALA A 296 -5.50 -2.74 -34.43
C ALA A 296 -6.69 -2.52 -35.38
N VAL A 297 -6.71 -1.39 -36.11
CA VAL A 297 -7.74 -1.11 -37.12
C VAL A 297 -7.67 -2.11 -38.29
N ARG A 298 -6.47 -2.42 -38.78
CA ARG A 298 -6.31 -3.47 -39.83
C ARG A 298 -6.78 -4.84 -39.37
N LEU A 299 -6.56 -5.20 -38.11
CA LEU A 299 -7.06 -6.46 -37.55
C LEU A 299 -8.59 -6.49 -37.52
N PHE A 300 -9.24 -5.34 -37.31
CA PHE A 300 -10.70 -5.22 -37.35
C PHE A 300 -11.23 -5.47 -38.77
N GLU A 301 -10.58 -4.89 -39.79
CA GLU A 301 -10.88 -5.13 -41.20
C GLU A 301 -10.68 -6.61 -41.60
N GLU A 302 -9.53 -7.20 -41.23
CA GLU A 302 -9.21 -8.60 -41.51
C GLU A 302 -10.22 -9.58 -40.85
N LEU A 303 -10.64 -9.29 -39.62
CA LEU A 303 -11.63 -10.08 -38.90
C LEU A 303 -13.01 -10.03 -39.59
N GLN A 304 -13.37 -8.88 -40.18
CA GLN A 304 -14.59 -8.74 -40.98
C GLN A 304 -14.50 -9.48 -42.32
N GLU A 305 -13.35 -9.44 -43.01
CA GLU A 305 -13.13 -10.18 -44.26
C GLU A 305 -13.29 -11.70 -44.08
N LEU A 306 -12.85 -12.22 -42.93
CA LEU A 306 -13.01 -13.63 -42.56
C LEU A 306 -14.44 -14.02 -42.14
N SER A 307 -15.39 -13.08 -42.19
CA SER A 307 -16.78 -13.27 -41.77
C SER A 307 -16.93 -13.73 -40.31
N THR A 308 -15.93 -13.47 -39.47
CA THR A 308 -15.98 -13.70 -38.02
C THR A 308 -16.57 -12.48 -37.33
N VAL A 309 -17.46 -12.69 -36.34
CA VAL A 309 -18.12 -11.58 -35.64
C VAL A 309 -17.20 -11.04 -34.54
N PRO A 310 -16.85 -9.74 -34.54
CA PRO A 310 -16.08 -9.14 -33.45
C PRO A 310 -16.87 -9.21 -32.14
N ASN A 311 -16.19 -9.46 -31.03
CA ASN A 311 -16.79 -9.35 -29.71
C ASN A 311 -16.33 -8.05 -29.02
N MET A 312 -17.00 -7.70 -27.92
CA MET A 312 -16.68 -6.47 -27.19
C MET A 312 -15.24 -6.45 -26.67
N VAL A 313 -14.69 -7.61 -26.28
CA VAL A 313 -13.31 -7.73 -25.78
C VAL A 313 -12.30 -7.31 -26.86
N PHE A 314 -12.48 -7.75 -28.11
CA PHE A 314 -11.65 -7.34 -29.23
C PHE A 314 -11.75 -5.83 -29.48
N CYS A 315 -12.98 -5.30 -29.55
CA CYS A 315 -13.24 -3.88 -29.78
C CYS A 315 -12.61 -3.00 -28.69
N SER A 316 -12.73 -3.38 -27.42
CA SER A 316 -12.14 -2.65 -26.28
C SER A 316 -10.62 -2.53 -26.39
N HIS A 317 -9.90 -3.60 -26.76
CA HIS A 317 -8.45 -3.55 -26.98
C HIS A 317 -8.09 -2.74 -28.23
N ALA A 318 -8.86 -2.85 -29.31
CA ALA A 318 -8.62 -2.06 -30.52
C ALA A 318 -8.78 -0.55 -30.26
N ILE A 319 -9.78 -0.16 -29.46
CA ILE A 319 -9.98 1.21 -28.98
C ILE A 319 -8.88 1.63 -28.00
N GLY A 320 -8.46 0.75 -27.08
CA GLY A 320 -7.35 0.97 -26.15
C GLY A 320 -6.05 1.35 -26.87
N ALA A 321 -5.74 0.66 -27.98
CA ALA A 321 -4.58 0.97 -28.82
C ALA A 321 -4.57 2.42 -29.32
N CYS A 322 -5.76 2.98 -29.58
CA CYS A 322 -5.93 4.38 -29.98
C CYS A 322 -5.68 5.36 -28.82
N ALA A 323 -5.99 4.96 -27.58
CA ALA A 323 -5.82 5.79 -26.39
C ALA A 323 -4.35 6.19 -26.18
N THR A 324 -3.45 5.20 -26.22
CA THR A 324 -1.99 5.36 -26.00
C THR A 324 -1.30 6.30 -27.01
N CYS A 325 -1.93 6.59 -28.15
CA CYS A 325 -1.36 7.42 -29.21
C CYS A 325 -2.18 8.67 -29.54
N SER A 326 -3.07 9.10 -28.64
CA SER A 326 -3.93 10.29 -28.85
C SER A 326 -4.80 10.21 -30.11
N ALA A 327 -5.06 9.01 -30.63
CA ALA A 327 -5.77 8.78 -31.88
C ALA A 327 -7.29 8.75 -31.65
N TRP A 328 -7.85 9.90 -31.23
CA TRP A 328 -9.25 10.01 -30.82
C TRP A 328 -10.28 9.76 -31.94
N ARG A 329 -9.93 10.04 -33.21
CA ARG A 329 -10.82 9.82 -34.36
C ARG A 329 -11.05 8.33 -34.65
N PRO A 330 -10.00 7.50 -34.84
CA PRO A 330 -10.16 6.05 -34.93
C PRO A 330 -10.88 5.44 -33.71
N ALA A 331 -10.60 5.92 -32.50
CA ALA A 331 -11.27 5.43 -31.29
C ALA A 331 -12.80 5.62 -31.35
N LEU A 332 -13.27 6.82 -31.72
CA LEU A 332 -14.70 7.10 -31.89
C LEU A 332 -15.32 6.30 -33.03
N GLN A 333 -14.60 6.10 -34.14
CA GLN A 333 -15.08 5.32 -35.27
C GLN A 333 -15.26 3.85 -34.91
N LEU A 334 -14.30 3.25 -34.20
CA LEU A 334 -14.39 1.86 -33.74
C LEU A 334 -15.52 1.67 -32.72
N LEU A 335 -15.74 2.65 -31.82
CA LEU A 335 -16.86 2.62 -30.87
C LEU A 335 -18.21 2.67 -31.61
N GLN A 336 -18.36 3.55 -32.59
CA GLN A 336 -19.56 3.62 -33.43
C GLN A 336 -19.79 2.33 -34.22
N GLN A 337 -18.74 1.76 -34.80
CA GLN A 337 -18.84 0.49 -35.52
C GLN A 337 -19.25 -0.67 -34.62
N ALA A 338 -18.83 -0.69 -33.35
CA ALA A 338 -19.29 -1.69 -32.38
C ALA A 338 -20.80 -1.56 -32.11
N GLU A 339 -21.31 -0.33 -31.98
CA GLU A 339 -22.74 -0.05 -31.84
C GLU A 339 -23.53 -0.45 -33.09
N ASP A 340 -23.03 -0.13 -34.28
CA ASP A 340 -23.67 -0.44 -35.56
C ASP A 340 -23.78 -1.96 -35.81
N LEU A 341 -22.83 -2.73 -35.26
CA LEU A 341 -22.87 -4.20 -35.24
C LEU A 341 -23.80 -4.78 -34.16
N GLY A 342 -24.42 -3.95 -33.33
CA GLY A 342 -25.33 -4.35 -32.26
C GLY A 342 -24.62 -4.93 -31.04
N LEU A 343 -23.32 -4.65 -30.83
CA LEU A 343 -22.61 -5.07 -29.64
C LEU A 343 -23.01 -4.20 -28.45
N GLU A 344 -23.24 -4.81 -27.28
CA GLU A 344 -23.46 -4.07 -26.04
C GLU A 344 -22.14 -3.44 -25.59
N VAL A 345 -22.00 -2.12 -25.83
CA VAL A 345 -20.82 -1.35 -25.45
C VAL A 345 -20.65 -1.35 -23.94
N ASP A 346 -19.47 -1.76 -23.47
CA ASP A 346 -19.14 -1.81 -22.05
C ASP A 346 -18.42 -0.54 -21.54
N VAL A 347 -18.26 -0.47 -20.21
CA VAL A 347 -17.55 0.63 -19.55
C VAL A 347 -16.08 0.72 -20.00
N VAL A 348 -15.47 -0.39 -20.41
CA VAL A 348 -14.04 -0.46 -20.77
C VAL A 348 -13.80 0.26 -22.09
N ALA A 349 -14.56 -0.03 -23.14
CA ALA A 349 -14.41 0.65 -24.43
C ALA A 349 -14.74 2.15 -24.37
N CYS A 350 -15.80 2.51 -23.64
CA CYS A 350 -16.12 3.91 -23.40
C CYS A 350 -14.96 4.62 -22.68
N THR A 351 -14.38 3.99 -21.65
CA THR A 351 -13.24 4.56 -20.91
C THR A 351 -12.00 4.72 -21.80
N ALA A 352 -11.66 3.72 -22.61
CA ALA A 352 -10.56 3.83 -23.57
C ALA A 352 -10.79 4.95 -24.60
N THR A 353 -12.04 5.13 -25.06
CA THR A 353 -12.40 6.23 -25.97
C THR A 353 -12.30 7.60 -25.28
N LEU A 354 -12.72 7.69 -24.01
CA LEU A 354 -12.54 8.88 -23.17
C LEU A 354 -11.05 9.25 -23.07
N GLU A 355 -10.21 8.27 -22.73
CA GLU A 355 -8.76 8.44 -22.65
C GLU A 355 -8.17 8.93 -23.98
N ALA A 356 -8.53 8.30 -25.11
CA ALA A 356 -8.09 8.73 -26.43
C ALA A 356 -8.49 10.18 -26.74
N CYS A 357 -9.73 10.58 -26.42
CA CYS A 357 -10.22 11.94 -26.58
C CYS A 357 -9.46 12.94 -25.70
N CYS A 358 -9.25 12.60 -24.43
CA CYS A 358 -8.51 13.42 -23.47
C CYS A 358 -7.04 13.58 -23.87
N GLN A 359 -6.36 12.50 -24.28
CA GLN A 359 -4.99 12.54 -24.75
C GLN A 359 -4.84 13.29 -26.09
N GLY A 360 -5.89 13.27 -26.92
CA GLY A 360 -5.98 14.03 -28.18
C GLY A 360 -6.40 15.49 -28.02
N GLY A 361 -6.54 16.01 -26.80
CA GLY A 361 -6.98 17.39 -26.53
C GLY A 361 -8.46 17.66 -26.81
N GLN A 362 -9.24 16.62 -27.10
CA GLN A 362 -10.67 16.67 -27.39
C GLN A 362 -11.53 16.45 -26.14
N VAL A 363 -11.23 17.23 -25.09
CA VAL A 363 -11.95 17.19 -23.81
C VAL A 363 -13.48 17.35 -23.94
N PRO A 364 -14.03 18.19 -24.85
CA PRO A 364 -15.48 18.29 -25.01
C PRO A 364 -16.15 16.97 -25.44
N PHE A 365 -15.52 16.21 -26.33
CA PHE A 365 -16.02 14.91 -26.77
C PHE A 365 -15.94 13.88 -25.64
N ALA A 366 -14.87 13.94 -24.81
CA ALA A 366 -14.76 13.10 -23.63
C ALA A 366 -15.86 13.40 -22.59
N LEU A 367 -16.13 14.67 -22.31
CA LEU A 367 -17.20 15.07 -21.38
C LEU A 367 -18.58 14.64 -21.87
N GLN A 368 -18.84 14.74 -23.18
CA GLN A 368 -20.09 14.29 -23.78
C GLN A 368 -20.24 12.77 -23.65
N LEU A 369 -19.21 11.99 -24.00
CA LEU A 369 -19.26 10.54 -23.89
C LEU A 369 -19.47 10.08 -22.42
N LEU A 370 -18.87 10.77 -21.45
CA LEU A 370 -19.09 10.49 -20.02
C LEU A 370 -20.54 10.79 -19.57
N GLN A 371 -21.23 11.73 -20.20
CA GLN A 371 -22.66 11.97 -19.96
C GLN A 371 -23.52 10.90 -20.62
N ASP A 372 -23.17 10.47 -21.83
CA ASP A 372 -23.92 9.45 -22.56
C ASP A 372 -23.82 8.09 -21.86
N MET A 373 -22.65 7.71 -21.33
CA MET A 373 -22.50 6.53 -20.45
C MET A 373 -23.53 6.53 -19.31
N ARG A 374 -23.69 7.68 -18.64
CA ARG A 374 -24.64 7.84 -17.53
C ARG A 374 -26.10 7.68 -17.96
N ARG A 375 -26.46 8.18 -19.15
CA ARG A 375 -27.82 8.10 -19.70
C ARG A 375 -28.19 6.67 -20.10
N HIS A 376 -27.22 5.91 -20.59
CA HIS A 376 -27.41 4.52 -21.04
C HIS A 376 -27.21 3.47 -19.93
N ALA A 377 -27.28 3.88 -18.65
CA ALA A 377 -27.07 3.02 -17.47
C ALA A 377 -25.69 2.33 -17.39
N LEU A 378 -24.72 2.74 -18.20
CA LEU A 378 -23.32 2.33 -18.09
C LEU A 378 -22.66 3.15 -16.99
N ARG A 379 -22.48 2.55 -15.81
CA ARG A 379 -21.91 3.24 -14.64
C ARG A 379 -20.43 3.56 -14.88
N PRO A 380 -20.04 4.84 -15.08
CA PRO A 380 -18.63 5.19 -15.22
C PRO A 380 -17.89 4.85 -13.92
N ASN A 381 -16.66 4.36 -14.05
CA ASN A 381 -15.86 3.94 -12.91
C ASN A 381 -14.77 4.98 -12.59
N VAL A 382 -13.98 4.72 -11.54
CA VAL A 382 -12.89 5.61 -11.12
C VAL A 382 -11.91 5.91 -12.26
N VAL A 383 -11.66 4.93 -13.14
CA VAL A 383 -10.76 5.10 -14.30
C VAL A 383 -11.37 6.07 -15.32
N SER A 384 -12.67 5.94 -15.63
CA SER A 384 -13.38 6.87 -16.52
C SER A 384 -13.29 8.32 -16.03
N TYR A 385 -13.51 8.54 -14.73
CA TYR A 385 -13.41 9.89 -14.14
C TYR A 385 -11.97 10.40 -14.08
N ALA A 386 -11.00 9.55 -13.72
CA ALA A 386 -9.58 9.90 -13.68
C ALA A 386 -9.04 10.30 -15.07
N ALA A 387 -9.44 9.57 -16.11
CA ALA A 387 -9.08 9.88 -17.50
C ALA A 387 -9.55 11.28 -17.91
N VAL A 388 -10.82 11.60 -17.62
CA VAL A 388 -11.40 12.90 -17.97
C VAL A 388 -10.80 14.03 -17.12
N LEU A 389 -10.61 13.81 -15.81
CA LEU A 389 -9.96 14.78 -14.92
C LEU A 389 -8.52 15.08 -15.35
N GLY A 390 -7.72 14.04 -15.62
CA GLY A 390 -6.35 14.21 -16.11
C GLY A 390 -6.29 14.91 -17.47
N GLY A 391 -7.25 14.64 -18.36
CA GLY A 391 -7.41 15.38 -19.62
C GLY A 391 -7.76 16.85 -19.41
N CYS A 392 -8.71 17.14 -18.51
CA CYS A 392 -9.09 18.51 -18.16
C CYS A 392 -7.91 19.28 -17.55
N GLU A 393 -7.14 18.67 -16.66
CA GLU A 393 -5.96 19.26 -16.03
C GLU A 393 -4.87 19.56 -17.08
N ARG A 394 -4.51 18.56 -17.89
CA ARG A 394 -3.48 18.67 -18.94
C ARG A 394 -3.79 19.78 -19.95
N HIS A 395 -5.07 20.04 -20.21
CA HIS A 395 -5.54 21.06 -21.14
C HIS A 395 -6.11 22.31 -20.44
N GLN A 396 -5.80 22.52 -19.16
CA GLN A 396 -6.11 23.71 -18.36
C GLN A 396 -7.61 24.09 -18.33
N LYS A 397 -8.48 23.07 -18.28
CA LYS A 397 -9.94 23.17 -18.17
C LYS A 397 -10.37 23.14 -16.69
N ALA A 398 -10.00 24.20 -15.96
CA ALA A 398 -10.26 24.32 -14.51
C ALA A 398 -11.75 24.23 -14.10
N PRO A 399 -12.73 24.87 -14.78
CA PRO A 399 -14.13 24.78 -14.37
C PRO A 399 -14.72 23.38 -14.54
N GLU A 400 -14.36 22.68 -15.61
CA GLU A 400 -14.79 21.30 -15.86
C GLU A 400 -14.19 20.35 -14.82
N THR A 401 -12.93 20.56 -14.42
CA THR A 401 -12.23 19.78 -13.37
C THR A 401 -12.95 19.85 -12.03
N LEU A 402 -13.33 21.06 -11.59
CA LEU A 402 -14.01 21.27 -10.31
C LEU A 402 -15.42 20.66 -10.28
N CYS A 403 -16.14 20.72 -11.40
CA CYS A 403 -17.47 20.12 -11.51
C CYS A 403 -17.41 18.59 -11.45
N LEU A 404 -16.49 17.96 -12.20
CA LEU A 404 -16.27 16.52 -12.17
C LEU A 404 -15.90 16.01 -10.77
N LEU A 405 -15.07 16.75 -10.03
CA LEU A 405 -14.73 16.42 -8.64
C LEU A 405 -15.95 16.48 -7.71
N GLY A 406 -16.81 17.50 -7.87
CA GLY A 406 -18.07 17.59 -7.14
C GLY A 406 -19.05 16.44 -7.43
N GLU A 407 -19.11 16.00 -8.69
CA GLU A 407 -19.93 14.86 -9.12
C GLU A 407 -19.40 13.51 -8.61
N CYS A 408 -18.08 13.34 -8.52
CA CYS A 408 -17.47 12.15 -7.91
C CYS A 408 -17.82 12.04 -6.42
N LEU A 409 -17.79 13.18 -5.72
CA LEU A 409 -18.16 13.26 -4.30
C LEU A 409 -19.64 12.98 -4.06
N SER A 410 -20.55 13.51 -4.90
CA SER A 410 -21.99 13.27 -4.76
C SER A 410 -22.39 11.81 -5.07
N SER A 411 -21.76 11.19 -6.07
CA SER A 411 -21.98 9.79 -6.43
C SER A 411 -21.46 8.84 -5.34
N ALA A 412 -20.34 9.18 -4.70
CA ALA A 412 -19.80 8.43 -3.55
C ALA A 412 -20.73 8.52 -2.32
N LEU A 413 -21.37 9.68 -2.08
CA LEU A 413 -22.35 9.85 -1.01
C LEU A 413 -23.66 9.06 -1.27
N ALA A 414 -24.09 8.94 -2.52
CA ALA A 414 -25.31 8.23 -2.91
C ALA A 414 -25.21 6.69 -2.82
N MET A 415 -24.01 6.11 -2.76
CA MET A 415 -23.78 4.67 -2.63
C MET A 415 -23.75 4.18 -1.17
N MET A 416 -23.93 5.05 -0.17
CA MET A 416 -24.02 4.64 1.23
C MET A 416 -25.40 4.01 1.53
N PRO A 417 -25.46 2.82 2.17
CA PRO A 417 -26.73 2.25 2.63
C PRO A 417 -27.43 3.20 3.61
N SER A 418 -28.72 3.44 3.39
CA SER A 418 -29.53 4.33 4.23
C SER A 418 -29.59 3.82 5.68
N ILE A 419 -28.89 4.50 6.59
CA ILE A 419 -29.19 4.45 8.02
C ILE A 419 -30.43 5.34 8.24
N ALA A 420 -31.59 4.84 7.82
CA ALA A 420 -32.88 5.51 8.01
C ALA A 420 -33.94 4.50 8.45
N SER A 421 -33.68 3.82 9.57
CA SER A 421 -34.73 3.12 10.33
C SER A 421 -34.55 3.29 11.84
N SER A 422 -34.36 4.54 12.30
CA SER A 422 -34.68 4.92 13.68
C SER A 422 -34.64 6.44 13.83
N ARG A 423 -35.77 7.08 13.52
CA ARG A 423 -36.29 8.34 14.09
C ARG A 423 -37.50 8.78 13.26
N ARG A 424 -38.67 8.19 13.55
CA ARG A 424 -39.95 8.82 13.21
C ARG A 424 -40.12 10.04 14.12
N GLY A 425 -40.43 11.17 13.52
CA GLY A 425 -40.87 12.39 14.20
C GLY A 425 -39.88 13.55 14.04
N GLY A 426 -40.03 14.35 12.98
CA GLY A 426 -39.42 15.69 12.96
C GLY A 426 -39.00 16.29 11.61
N ALA A 427 -39.15 15.60 10.47
CA ALA A 427 -38.66 16.10 9.17
C ALA A 427 -39.79 16.45 8.17
N GLY A 428 -40.92 16.98 8.64
CA GLY A 428 -42.07 17.35 7.81
C GLY A 428 -42.08 18.80 7.30
N LYS A 429 -40.97 19.55 7.36
CA LYS A 429 -40.93 20.98 6.99
C LYS A 429 -39.82 21.41 6.02
N ALA A 430 -38.92 20.51 5.62
CA ALA A 430 -37.81 20.84 4.71
C ALA A 430 -38.06 20.42 3.25
N THR A 431 -39.02 19.53 3.00
CA THR A 431 -39.32 19.00 1.66
C THR A 431 -40.34 19.83 0.87
N SER A 432 -41.11 20.72 1.50
CA SER A 432 -42.10 21.55 0.81
C SER A 432 -41.55 22.84 0.19
N LEU A 433 -40.23 23.07 0.27
CA LEU A 433 -39.57 24.26 -0.31
C LEU A 433 -38.82 23.95 -1.62
N ILE A 434 -38.72 22.68 -2.03
CA ILE A 434 -37.97 22.27 -3.22
C ILE A 434 -38.88 21.97 -4.42
N GLU A 435 -40.16 21.67 -4.20
CA GLU A 435 -41.11 21.35 -5.28
C GLU A 435 -41.83 22.59 -5.88
N GLY A 436 -41.59 23.78 -5.34
CA GLY A 436 -42.27 25.02 -5.74
C GLY A 436 -41.68 25.76 -6.96
N GLU A 437 -40.46 25.43 -7.40
CA GLU A 437 -39.79 26.15 -8.50
C GLU A 437 -39.77 25.39 -9.84
N ALA A 438 -40.35 24.19 -9.90
CA ALA A 438 -40.43 23.40 -11.14
C ALA A 438 -41.64 23.77 -12.04
N ALA A 439 -42.47 24.73 -11.65
CA ALA A 439 -43.73 25.07 -12.32
C ALA A 439 -43.79 26.53 -12.82
N SER A 440 -42.78 27.01 -13.55
CA SER A 440 -42.92 28.30 -14.26
C SER A 440 -41.99 28.50 -15.46
N TYR A 441 -41.94 27.58 -16.42
CA TYR A 441 -41.52 27.94 -17.78
C TYR A 441 -42.38 27.22 -18.81
N GLY A 442 -43.46 27.90 -19.19
CA GLY A 442 -44.38 27.48 -20.23
C GLY A 442 -43.72 27.52 -21.61
N ALA A 443 -43.99 26.45 -22.35
CA ALA A 443 -43.72 26.33 -23.77
C ALA A 443 -44.63 27.26 -24.59
N THR A 444 -44.06 28.04 -25.50
CA THR A 444 -44.72 28.48 -26.74
C THR A 444 -43.69 28.69 -27.85
N GLY A 445 -44.01 28.23 -29.07
CA GLY A 445 -43.36 28.69 -30.30
C GLY A 445 -42.65 27.61 -31.13
N ALA A 446 -43.42 26.82 -31.88
CA ALA A 446 -42.91 25.97 -32.96
C ALA A 446 -42.59 26.79 -34.22
N ALA A 447 -41.50 26.48 -34.91
CA ALA A 447 -41.36 26.65 -36.36
C ALA A 447 -40.30 25.71 -36.95
N ASN A 448 -40.68 25.00 -38.00
CA ASN A 448 -39.93 24.01 -38.79
C ASN A 448 -38.66 24.55 -39.46
N GLY A 449 -37.67 23.67 -39.68
CA GLY A 449 -36.69 23.85 -40.76
C GLY A 449 -35.34 23.12 -40.63
N SER A 450 -35.17 22.05 -41.42
CA SER A 450 -33.93 21.45 -41.95
C SER A 450 -32.80 20.99 -41.00
N LYS A 451 -32.54 19.68 -41.08
CA LYS A 451 -31.33 18.96 -40.66
C LYS A 451 -30.07 19.60 -41.25
N THR A 452 -29.12 19.95 -40.38
CA THR A 452 -27.65 19.80 -40.44
C THR A 452 -27.00 20.95 -39.65
N GLY A 453 -26.46 20.65 -38.46
CA GLY A 453 -25.77 21.66 -37.67
C GLY A 453 -25.70 21.35 -36.18
N ILE A 454 -25.16 20.18 -35.81
CA ILE A 454 -24.75 19.96 -34.42
C ILE A 454 -23.30 20.42 -34.33
N PHE A 455 -23.09 21.61 -33.77
CA PHE A 455 -21.96 22.02 -32.91
C PHE A 455 -21.92 23.55 -32.87
N ARG A 456 -22.86 24.13 -32.12
CA ARG A 456 -22.66 25.42 -31.44
C ARG A 456 -23.66 25.56 -30.30
N PHE A 457 -23.22 25.19 -29.11
CA PHE A 457 -23.79 25.71 -27.88
C PHE A 457 -22.64 26.20 -27.00
N LYS A 458 -22.63 27.50 -26.71
CA LYS A 458 -21.85 28.06 -25.61
C LYS A 458 -22.58 27.72 -24.33
N TRP A 459 -21.98 26.86 -23.51
CA TRP A 459 -22.43 26.57 -22.15
C TRP A 459 -21.48 27.25 -21.17
N SER A 460 -22.04 27.97 -20.19
CA SER A 460 -21.30 28.51 -19.05
C SER A 460 -21.84 27.85 -17.78
N TRP A 461 -20.96 27.27 -16.99
CA TRP A 461 -21.30 26.63 -15.72
C TRP A 461 -21.72 27.68 -14.67
N PRO A 462 -22.72 27.38 -13.82
CA PRO A 462 -22.97 28.18 -12.63
C PRO A 462 -21.74 28.07 -11.71
N SER A 463 -21.25 29.22 -11.26
CA SER A 463 -20.13 29.33 -10.31
C SER A 463 -20.40 28.48 -9.05
N CYS A 464 -19.47 27.61 -8.65
CA CYS A 464 -19.55 26.96 -7.35
C CYS A 464 -19.65 28.04 -6.26
N PRO A 465 -20.63 28.00 -5.35
CA PRO A 465 -20.83 29.06 -4.35
C PRO A 465 -19.74 29.07 -3.26
N LEU A 466 -18.91 28.02 -3.17
CA LEU A 466 -17.85 27.88 -2.16
C LEU A 466 -16.48 28.16 -2.76
N SER A 467 -15.66 28.95 -2.04
CA SER A 467 -14.30 29.29 -2.50
C SER A 467 -13.38 28.05 -2.51
N PRO A 468 -12.60 27.80 -3.58
CA PRO A 468 -11.72 26.64 -3.71
C PRO A 468 -10.79 26.35 -2.50
N PRO A 469 -10.19 27.37 -1.84
CA PRO A 469 -9.35 27.13 -0.66
C PRO A 469 -10.09 26.46 0.50
N LEU A 470 -11.38 26.78 0.70
CA LEU A 470 -12.17 26.17 1.78
C LEU A 470 -12.51 24.71 1.49
N VAL A 471 -12.75 24.38 0.22
CA VAL A 471 -12.96 23.00 -0.21
C VAL A 471 -11.68 22.18 -0.01
N ALA A 472 -10.52 22.76 -0.35
CA ALA A 472 -9.23 22.11 -0.17
C ALA A 472 -8.90 21.84 1.32
N GLU A 473 -9.11 22.82 2.20
CA GLU A 473 -8.95 22.64 3.65
C GLU A 473 -9.90 21.58 4.23
N CYS A 474 -11.17 21.59 3.79
CA CYS A 474 -12.16 20.59 4.20
C CYS A 474 -11.75 19.18 3.74
N LEU A 475 -11.37 19.00 2.47
CA LEU A 475 -10.96 17.72 1.91
C LEU A 475 -9.70 17.18 2.59
N GLY A 476 -8.68 18.02 2.79
CA GLY A 476 -7.44 17.61 3.44
C GLY A 476 -7.65 17.15 4.88
N THR A 477 -8.44 17.90 5.67
CA THR A 477 -8.75 17.48 7.05
C THR A 477 -9.68 16.26 7.08
N PHE A 478 -10.60 16.12 6.12
CA PHE A 478 -11.41 14.91 5.95
C PHE A 478 -10.53 13.66 5.76
N CYS A 479 -9.62 13.69 4.80
CA CYS A 479 -8.71 12.58 4.52
C CYS A 479 -7.83 12.24 5.73
N LEU A 480 -7.32 13.27 6.41
CA LEU A 480 -6.50 13.10 7.62
C LEU A 480 -7.27 12.41 8.74
N VAL A 481 -8.45 12.92 9.11
CA VAL A 481 -9.25 12.36 10.22
C VAL A 481 -9.75 10.95 9.89
N LEU A 482 -10.17 10.71 8.66
CA LEU A 482 -10.54 9.39 8.17
C LEU A 482 -9.38 8.39 8.35
N ALA A 483 -8.18 8.77 7.91
CA ALA A 483 -6.99 7.94 8.02
C ALA A 483 -6.64 7.65 9.48
N VAL A 484 -6.61 8.67 10.35
CA VAL A 484 -6.35 8.49 11.79
C VAL A 484 -7.37 7.52 12.40
N GLY A 485 -8.66 7.71 12.14
CA GLY A 485 -9.71 6.83 12.65
C GLY A 485 -9.54 5.37 12.22
N CYS A 486 -9.29 5.13 10.93
CA CYS A 486 -9.08 3.78 10.40
C CYS A 486 -7.78 3.13 10.90
N LEU A 487 -6.68 3.87 10.98
CA LEU A 487 -5.37 3.34 11.36
C LEU A 487 -5.30 3.01 12.85
N VAL A 488 -5.93 3.81 13.71
CA VAL A 488 -5.94 3.58 15.16
C VAL A 488 -6.89 2.44 15.55
N THR A 489 -7.96 2.20 14.78
CA THR A 489 -8.95 1.14 15.09
C THR A 489 -8.76 -0.15 14.30
N GLY A 490 -7.95 -0.15 13.24
CA GLY A 490 -7.71 -1.31 12.39
C GLY A 490 -6.70 -2.31 12.97
N PRO A 491 -6.71 -3.58 12.52
CA PRO A 491 -5.79 -4.63 12.99
C PRO A 491 -4.38 -4.54 12.38
N GLY A 492 -4.00 -3.38 11.83
CA GLY A 492 -2.75 -3.18 11.09
C GLY A 492 -1.49 -3.25 11.97
N PRO A 493 -0.28 -3.28 11.37
CA PRO A 493 0.96 -3.32 12.13
C PRO A 493 1.14 -2.02 12.92
N ALA A 494 0.97 -2.10 14.24
CA ALA A 494 1.05 -0.97 15.17
C ALA A 494 2.28 -0.05 14.98
N PRO A 495 3.50 -0.54 14.63
CA PRO A 495 4.66 0.32 14.42
C PRO A 495 4.58 1.27 13.22
N TRP A 496 3.67 1.06 12.27
CA TRP A 496 3.57 1.92 11.07
C TRP A 496 2.46 2.97 11.15
N VAL A 497 1.64 2.96 12.21
CA VAL A 497 0.50 3.87 12.36
C VAL A 497 0.89 5.35 12.27
N PRO A 498 1.89 5.86 13.03
CA PRO A 498 2.31 7.26 12.90
C PRO A 498 2.84 7.62 11.51
N THR A 499 3.53 6.68 10.87
CA THR A 499 4.11 6.87 9.53
C THR A 499 3.03 6.94 8.45
N ALA A 500 1.98 6.12 8.56
CA ALA A 500 0.85 6.15 7.65
C ALA A 500 0.02 7.44 7.80
N ILE A 501 -0.19 7.92 9.03
CA ILE A 501 -0.85 9.21 9.29
C ILE A 501 0.01 10.35 8.72
N ALA A 502 1.32 10.32 8.95
CA ALA A 502 2.27 11.28 8.39
C ALA A 502 2.23 11.32 6.86
N ALA A 503 2.14 10.16 6.20
CA ALA A 503 2.07 10.06 4.76
C ALA A 503 0.79 10.71 4.20
N VAL A 504 -0.37 10.47 4.83
CA VAL A 504 -1.63 11.11 4.42
C VAL A 504 -1.55 12.63 4.61
N LEU A 505 -1.05 13.10 5.76
CA LEU A 505 -0.87 14.53 5.99
C LEU A 505 0.04 15.14 4.93
N MET A 506 1.21 14.54 4.68
CA MET A 506 2.17 14.99 3.67
C MET A 506 1.55 15.08 2.27
N VAL A 507 0.87 14.02 1.83
CA VAL A 507 0.19 13.99 0.53
C VAL A 507 -0.85 15.09 0.42
N MET A 508 -1.68 15.28 1.44
CA MET A 508 -2.71 16.31 1.41
C MET A 508 -2.11 17.72 1.48
N VAL A 509 -1.05 17.95 2.25
CA VAL A 509 -0.32 19.24 2.27
C VAL A 509 0.25 19.57 0.89
N TYR A 510 0.86 18.61 0.18
CA TYR A 510 1.34 18.85 -1.18
C TYR A 510 0.20 19.06 -2.18
N ALA A 511 -0.87 18.27 -2.10
CA ALA A 511 -2.00 18.34 -3.03
C ALA A 511 -2.80 19.64 -2.88
N THR A 512 -2.97 20.12 -1.65
CA THR A 512 -3.81 21.29 -1.33
C THR A 512 -3.01 22.58 -1.10
N GLY A 513 -1.70 22.47 -0.88
CA GLY A 513 -0.77 23.57 -0.64
C GLY A 513 -0.89 24.72 -1.63
N PRO A 514 -0.83 24.49 -2.95
CA PRO A 514 -0.97 25.54 -3.96
C PRO A 514 -2.32 26.27 -3.95
N ILE A 515 -3.36 25.67 -3.36
CA ILE A 515 -4.73 26.19 -3.37
C ILE A 515 -5.03 26.94 -2.08
N SER A 516 -4.76 26.33 -0.91
CA SER A 516 -5.13 26.89 0.40
C SER A 516 -3.95 27.20 1.32
N GLY A 517 -2.74 26.76 0.96
CA GLY A 517 -1.59 26.68 1.87
C GLY A 517 -1.49 25.34 2.60
N GLY A 518 -2.49 24.46 2.47
CA GLY A 518 -2.47 23.12 3.07
C GLY A 518 -2.36 23.15 4.59
N ASN A 519 -3.10 24.02 5.27
CA ASN A 519 -2.97 24.19 6.72
C ASN A 519 -3.49 22.96 7.48
N LEU A 520 -4.65 22.44 7.07
CA LEU A 520 -5.31 21.19 7.48
C LEU A 520 -5.48 20.98 9.00
N ASN A 521 -5.21 22.02 9.79
CA ASN A 521 -5.08 22.01 11.24
C ASN A 521 -5.39 23.43 11.79
N PRO A 522 -6.36 23.56 12.70
CA PRO A 522 -6.68 24.84 13.32
C PRO A 522 -5.49 25.49 14.05
N ALA A 523 -4.64 24.70 14.71
CA ALA A 523 -3.43 25.17 15.40
C ALA A 523 -2.42 25.77 14.40
N VAL A 524 -2.22 25.12 13.25
CA VAL A 524 -1.35 25.64 12.17
C VAL A 524 -1.88 26.97 11.63
N SER A 525 -3.19 27.04 11.35
CA SER A 525 -3.82 28.26 10.85
C SER A 525 -3.70 29.42 11.86
N LEU A 526 -3.79 29.12 13.16
CA LEU A 526 -3.57 30.10 14.24
C LEU A 526 -2.12 30.59 14.30
N ALA A 527 -1.14 29.68 14.23
CA ALA A 527 0.27 30.04 14.25
C ALA A 527 0.64 30.98 13.09
N LEU A 528 0.08 30.71 11.90
CA LEU A 528 0.22 31.57 10.72
C LEU A 528 -0.44 32.94 10.93
N ALA A 529 -1.61 32.99 11.55
CA ALA A 529 -2.30 34.26 11.84
C ALA A 529 -1.55 35.13 12.85
N ILE A 530 -1.07 34.54 13.95
CA ILE A 530 -0.24 35.24 14.96
C ILE A 530 1.06 35.79 14.34
N SER A 531 1.61 35.08 13.37
CA SER A 531 2.83 35.46 12.65
C SER A 531 2.59 36.40 11.47
N GLY A 532 1.35 36.84 11.23
CA GLY A 532 1.00 37.74 10.12
C GLY A 532 1.11 37.10 8.73
N LYS A 533 1.18 35.77 8.65
CA LYS A 533 1.27 34.99 7.40
C LYS A 533 -0.10 34.58 6.85
N LEU A 534 -1.14 34.67 7.68
CA LEU A 534 -2.53 34.44 7.33
C LEU A 534 -3.39 35.54 7.96
N THR A 535 -4.44 36.00 7.28
CA THR A 535 -5.36 36.98 7.89
C THR A 535 -6.25 36.29 8.92
N TRP A 536 -6.62 37.00 9.99
CA TRP A 536 -7.53 36.49 11.02
C TRP A 536 -8.87 36.02 10.46
N THR A 537 -9.41 36.73 9.46
CA THR A 537 -10.65 36.34 8.78
C THR A 537 -10.49 35.04 7.99
N GLN A 538 -9.37 34.87 7.28
CA GLN A 538 -9.11 33.65 6.54
C GLN A 538 -8.91 32.46 7.48
N MET A 539 -8.20 32.66 8.60
CA MET A 539 -8.04 31.67 9.66
C MET A 539 -9.40 31.14 10.16
N LEU A 540 -10.34 32.04 10.48
CA LEU A 540 -11.67 31.62 10.96
C LEU A 540 -12.45 30.82 9.90
N LYS A 541 -12.34 31.20 8.63
CA LYS A 541 -12.96 30.43 7.53
C LYS A 541 -12.31 29.04 7.40
N TYR A 542 -10.99 28.95 7.53
CA TYR A 542 -10.26 27.69 7.49
C TYR A 542 -10.63 26.79 8.66
N TRP A 543 -10.77 27.34 9.87
CA TRP A 543 -11.24 26.58 11.01
C TRP A 543 -12.62 25.96 10.76
N ALA A 544 -13.56 26.72 10.20
CA ALA A 544 -14.88 26.19 9.86
C ALA A 544 -14.78 25.04 8.83
N ALA A 545 -13.96 25.19 7.80
CA ALA A 545 -13.74 24.17 6.77
C ALA A 545 -13.04 22.91 7.33
N GLN A 546 -11.99 23.09 8.13
CA GLN A 546 -11.21 22.01 8.75
C GLN A 546 -12.07 21.22 9.75
N LEU A 547 -12.84 21.90 10.59
CA LEU A 547 -13.76 21.24 11.52
C LEU A 547 -14.84 20.46 10.77
N LEU A 548 -15.44 21.05 9.73
CA LEU A 548 -16.40 20.35 8.88
C LEU A 548 -15.79 19.09 8.26
N GLY A 549 -14.61 19.21 7.64
CA GLY A 549 -13.86 18.10 7.08
C GLY A 549 -13.58 17.02 8.13
N GLY A 550 -13.13 17.42 9.32
CA GLY A 550 -12.87 16.52 10.43
C GLY A 550 -14.11 15.75 10.88
N PHE A 551 -15.25 16.40 11.09
CA PHE A 551 -16.49 15.72 11.45
C PHE A 551 -17.00 14.78 10.35
N LEU A 552 -16.86 15.16 9.07
CA LEU A 552 -17.19 14.28 7.95
C LEU A 552 -16.27 13.05 7.91
N GLY A 553 -14.97 13.24 8.14
CA GLY A 553 -13.98 12.15 8.20
C GLY A 553 -14.24 11.22 9.39
N ALA A 554 -14.60 11.80 10.53
CA ALA A 554 -15.04 11.09 11.73
C ALA A 554 -16.26 10.20 11.47
N GLY A 555 -17.28 10.76 10.80
CA GLY A 555 -18.47 10.00 10.39
C GLY A 555 -18.15 8.86 9.42
N ALA A 556 -17.31 9.12 8.42
CA ALA A 556 -16.90 8.13 7.43
C ALA A 556 -16.13 6.96 8.06
N TYR A 557 -15.13 7.22 8.90
CA TYR A 557 -14.41 6.13 9.56
C TYR A 557 -15.34 5.36 10.51
N ARG A 558 -16.27 6.04 11.21
CA ARG A 558 -17.20 5.38 12.12
C ARG A 558 -18.10 4.40 11.38
N GLY A 559 -18.52 4.73 10.16
CA GLY A 559 -19.23 3.81 9.27
C GLY A 559 -18.39 2.60 8.85
N LEU A 560 -17.11 2.82 8.53
CA LEU A 560 -16.20 1.75 8.07
C LEU A 560 -15.74 0.81 9.18
N CYS A 561 -15.51 1.32 10.39
CA CYS A 561 -14.82 0.60 11.46
C CYS A 561 -15.74 0.17 12.61
N TYR A 562 -17.07 0.30 12.46
CA TYR A 562 -18.02 -0.13 13.48
C TYR A 562 -17.85 -1.64 13.81
N PRO A 563 -17.86 -2.05 15.10
CA PRO A 563 -18.17 -1.26 16.30
C PRO A 563 -17.00 -0.49 16.92
N ASN A 564 -15.78 -0.61 16.39
CA ASN A 564 -14.57 0.03 16.95
C ASN A 564 -14.61 1.55 16.84
N PHE A 565 -14.02 2.24 17.82
CA PHE A 565 -13.93 3.71 17.85
C PHE A 565 -12.63 4.15 18.52
N VAL A 566 -12.17 5.35 18.16
CA VAL A 566 -11.02 5.99 18.81
C VAL A 566 -11.49 6.66 20.10
N MET A 567 -10.70 6.53 21.16
CA MET A 567 -10.91 7.26 22.41
C MET A 567 -9.80 8.31 22.56
N VAL A 568 -10.17 9.58 22.53
CA VAL A 568 -9.27 10.70 22.82
C VAL A 568 -9.31 10.93 24.33
N ALA A 569 -8.35 10.35 25.05
CA ALA A 569 -8.24 10.44 26.51
C ALA A 569 -6.79 10.16 26.96
N PRO A 570 -6.40 10.53 28.19
CA PRO A 570 -5.11 10.14 28.74
C PRO A 570 -4.87 8.62 28.68
N ILE A 571 -3.67 8.21 28.28
CA ILE A 571 -3.29 6.80 28.26
C ILE A 571 -2.58 6.47 29.58
N ALA A 572 -3.13 5.50 30.32
CA ALA A 572 -2.58 5.12 31.61
C ALA A 572 -1.10 4.68 31.49
N PRO A 573 -0.23 5.06 32.44
CA PRO A 573 -0.52 5.75 33.71
C PRO A 573 -0.45 7.29 33.65
N PHE A 574 -0.34 7.89 32.47
CA PHE A 574 -0.12 9.32 32.35
C PHE A 574 -1.38 10.12 32.68
N GLY A 575 -1.21 11.14 33.52
CA GLY A 575 -2.27 12.07 33.88
C GLY A 575 -2.48 13.17 32.84
N PRO A 576 -3.50 14.03 33.05
CA PRO A 576 -3.86 15.09 32.12
C PRO A 576 -2.74 16.13 31.92
N GLY A 577 -1.95 16.43 32.95
CA GLY A 577 -0.83 17.38 32.84
C GLY A 577 0.29 16.88 31.93
N SER A 578 0.64 15.59 32.01
CA SER A 578 1.64 14.97 31.12
C SER A 578 1.14 14.98 29.67
N CYS A 579 -0.11 14.63 29.46
CA CYS A 579 -0.68 14.61 28.12
C CYS A 579 -0.81 16.02 27.51
N PHE A 580 -1.27 17.01 28.30
CA PHE A 580 -1.31 18.41 27.90
C PHE A 580 0.09 18.90 27.48
N THR A 581 1.11 18.57 28.26
CA THR A 581 2.50 18.94 27.95
C THR A 581 2.99 18.27 26.67
N ALA A 582 2.66 16.99 26.47
CA ALA A 582 3.03 16.25 25.26
C ALA A 582 2.38 16.83 23.98
N GLU A 583 1.07 17.08 24.01
CA GLU A 583 0.32 17.69 22.90
C GLU A 583 0.84 19.11 22.60
N LEU A 584 1.15 19.90 23.64
CA LEU A 584 1.71 21.24 23.51
C LEU A 584 3.07 21.22 22.79
N ILE A 585 4.02 20.37 23.24
CA ILE A 585 5.39 20.35 22.70
C ILE A 585 5.42 19.90 21.24
N TYR A 586 4.67 18.86 20.88
CA TYR A 586 4.69 18.38 19.48
C TYR A 586 3.80 19.21 18.55
N THR A 587 2.76 19.87 19.06
CA THR A 587 2.04 20.88 18.25
C THR A 587 2.87 22.15 18.08
N PHE A 588 3.64 22.53 19.10
CA PHE A 588 4.67 23.56 18.97
C PHE A 588 5.64 23.20 17.84
N MET A 589 6.18 21.98 17.83
CA MET A 589 7.09 21.52 16.78
C MET A 589 6.42 21.57 15.40
N LEU A 590 5.18 21.09 15.29
CA LEU A 590 4.42 21.08 14.03
C LEU A 590 4.25 22.49 13.48
N CYS A 591 3.72 23.40 14.30
CA CYS A 591 3.51 24.79 13.91
C CYS A 591 4.82 25.53 13.63
N PHE A 592 5.87 25.25 14.40
CA PHE A 592 7.20 25.84 14.20
C PHE A 592 7.81 25.39 12.87
N VAL A 593 7.68 24.10 12.53
CA VAL A 593 8.14 23.55 11.25
C VAL A 593 7.33 24.14 10.09
N VAL A 594 6.00 24.26 10.19
CA VAL A 594 5.19 24.93 9.15
C VAL A 594 5.65 26.37 8.95
N LEU A 595 5.80 27.13 10.04
CA LEU A 595 6.22 28.53 9.96
C LEU A 595 7.60 28.68 9.30
N ASN A 596 8.56 27.83 9.66
CA ASN A 596 9.92 27.89 9.12
C ASN A 596 10.05 27.30 7.72
N CYS A 597 9.32 26.25 7.37
CA CYS A 597 9.51 25.55 6.10
C CYS A 597 8.55 26.02 5.01
N ALA A 598 7.29 26.28 5.34
CA ALA A 598 6.27 26.66 4.37
C ALA A 598 6.02 28.18 4.32
N ALA A 599 6.08 28.89 5.46
CA ALA A 599 5.67 30.31 5.54
C ALA A 599 6.82 31.33 5.58
N SER A 600 8.04 30.88 5.90
CA SER A 600 9.23 31.73 5.95
C SER A 600 9.56 32.25 4.55
N ARG A 601 9.73 33.56 4.42
CA ARG A 601 10.16 34.17 3.14
C ARG A 601 11.61 33.82 2.80
N ARG A 602 12.43 33.60 3.83
CA ARG A 602 13.85 33.23 3.67
C ARG A 602 14.03 31.76 3.30
N ASN A 603 13.20 30.87 3.84
CA ASN A 603 13.31 29.43 3.59
C ASN A 603 12.43 28.97 2.41
N ASN A 604 11.36 29.71 2.10
CA ASN A 604 10.45 29.44 0.98
C ASN A 604 10.21 30.73 0.16
N PRO A 605 11.26 31.26 -0.50
CA PRO A 605 11.14 32.45 -1.35
C PRO A 605 10.27 32.13 -2.58
N LYS A 606 9.66 33.15 -3.18
CA LYS A 606 8.71 32.95 -4.28
C LYS A 606 9.38 32.46 -5.56
N ASP A 607 10.64 32.86 -5.78
CA ASP A 607 11.37 32.59 -7.01
C ASP A 607 12.14 31.24 -6.97
N ASP A 608 12.37 30.67 -5.79
CA ASP A 608 12.97 29.34 -5.59
C ASP A 608 12.27 28.60 -4.43
N PRO A 609 11.02 28.16 -4.63
CA PRO A 609 10.18 27.65 -3.56
C PRO A 609 10.71 26.33 -3.00
N ASN A 610 10.65 26.23 -1.69
CA ASN A 610 10.99 25.05 -0.92
C ASN A 610 10.15 23.84 -1.40
N GLN A 611 10.80 22.72 -1.69
CA GLN A 611 10.13 21.47 -2.10
C GLN A 611 9.97 20.46 -0.96
N PHE A 612 10.65 20.63 0.18
CA PHE A 612 10.64 19.67 1.31
C PHE A 612 9.67 20.04 2.43
N PHE A 613 8.94 21.16 2.36
CA PHE A 613 8.08 21.59 3.48
C PHE A 613 7.00 20.56 3.84
N GLY A 614 6.35 19.93 2.85
CA GLY A 614 5.36 18.89 3.10
C GLY A 614 5.96 17.64 3.76
N LEU A 615 7.16 17.24 3.33
CA LEU A 615 7.95 16.18 3.96
C LEU A 615 8.30 16.51 5.42
N ALA A 616 8.80 17.72 5.69
CA ALA A 616 9.12 18.17 7.04
C ALA A 616 7.88 18.19 7.94
N ILE A 617 6.75 18.69 7.44
CA ILE A 617 5.47 18.71 8.18
C ILE A 617 5.00 17.28 8.50
N GLY A 618 5.02 16.37 7.53
CA GLY A 618 4.64 14.98 7.75
C GLY A 618 5.52 14.28 8.78
N PHE A 619 6.84 14.46 8.71
CA PHE A 619 7.77 13.81 9.64
C PHE A 619 7.70 14.36 11.08
N VAL A 620 7.09 15.52 11.33
CA VAL A 620 6.73 15.91 12.71
C VAL A 620 5.74 14.90 13.31
N ILE A 621 4.80 14.37 12.51
CA ILE A 621 3.86 13.34 12.95
C ILE A 621 4.57 12.00 13.21
N VAL A 622 5.61 11.67 12.44
CA VAL A 622 6.47 10.50 12.74
C VAL A 622 7.18 10.70 14.08
N ALA A 623 7.77 11.88 14.31
CA ALA A 623 8.43 12.21 15.57
C ALA A 623 7.46 12.14 16.76
N GLY A 624 6.37 12.91 16.72
CA GLY A 624 5.40 13.00 17.81
C GLY A 624 4.55 11.75 18.01
N GLY A 625 4.06 11.14 16.94
CA GLY A 625 3.20 9.95 17.02
C GLY A 625 3.91 8.75 17.65
N HIS A 626 5.20 8.56 17.39
CA HIS A 626 5.99 7.53 18.06
C HIS A 626 6.43 7.92 19.48
N ALA A 627 6.77 9.19 19.72
CA ALA A 627 7.26 9.65 21.01
C ALA A 627 6.17 9.74 22.07
N VAL A 628 4.99 10.26 21.71
CA VAL A 628 3.92 10.57 22.67
C VAL A 628 2.57 9.93 22.34
N GLY A 629 2.50 9.11 21.29
CA GLY A 629 1.29 8.34 20.96
C GLY A 629 0.84 7.43 22.10
N GLY A 630 1.78 6.82 22.84
CA GLY A 630 1.50 6.03 24.05
C GLY A 630 1.26 6.84 25.33
N VAL A 631 1.26 8.17 25.25
CA VAL A 631 1.03 9.10 26.37
C VAL A 631 -0.34 9.76 26.23
N SER A 632 -0.57 10.47 25.12
CA SER A 632 -1.77 11.28 24.88
C SER A 632 -2.62 10.82 23.69
N GLY A 633 -2.14 9.87 22.89
CA GLY A 633 -2.70 9.54 21.58
C GLY A 633 -2.18 10.40 20.43
N ALA A 634 -1.38 11.43 20.73
CA ALA A 634 -0.73 12.33 19.75
C ALA A 634 -1.69 12.90 18.69
N ALA A 635 -2.74 13.60 19.13
CA ALA A 635 -3.71 14.19 18.22
C ALA A 635 -3.11 15.35 17.40
N LEU A 636 -2.35 16.23 18.06
CA LEU A 636 -1.56 17.33 17.49
C LEU A 636 -2.34 18.26 16.55
N ASN A 637 -3.67 18.25 16.62
CA ASN A 637 -4.57 18.92 15.70
C ASN A 637 -5.97 19.03 16.32
N PRO A 638 -6.47 20.26 16.59
CA PRO A 638 -7.78 20.43 17.23
C PRO A 638 -8.93 19.82 16.42
N ALA A 639 -8.84 19.83 15.08
CA ALA A 639 -9.87 19.19 14.26
C ALA A 639 -9.85 17.66 14.40
N VAL A 640 -8.68 17.04 14.57
CA VAL A 640 -8.54 15.60 14.83
C VAL A 640 -9.05 15.28 16.24
N ALA A 641 -8.58 16.00 17.26
CA ALA A 641 -8.96 15.80 18.66
C ALA A 641 -10.47 15.91 18.86
N LEU A 642 -11.08 17.01 18.39
CA LEU A 642 -12.51 17.28 18.56
C LEU A 642 -13.38 16.29 17.78
N SER A 643 -13.05 16.02 16.51
CA SER A 643 -13.90 15.15 15.69
C SER A 643 -13.88 13.69 16.16
N LEU A 644 -12.71 13.10 16.41
CA LEU A 644 -12.58 11.74 16.97
C LEU A 644 -13.02 11.65 18.44
N GLY A 645 -13.00 12.77 19.16
CA GLY A 645 -13.55 12.86 20.50
C GLY A 645 -15.05 12.66 20.56
N THR A 646 -15.79 13.11 19.55
CA THR A 646 -17.26 13.00 19.51
C THR A 646 -17.78 11.61 19.15
N THR A 647 -16.96 10.77 18.52
CA THR A 647 -17.37 9.45 18.04
C THR A 647 -17.42 8.37 19.11
N SER A 648 -16.76 8.57 20.25
CA SER A 648 -16.78 7.64 21.40
C SER A 648 -18.06 7.78 22.24
N GLY A 649 -18.74 8.94 22.18
CA GLY A 649 -19.91 9.27 23.00
C GLY A 649 -19.63 9.34 24.51
N LYS A 650 -18.36 9.29 24.93
CA LYS A 650 -17.90 9.28 26.33
C LYS A 650 -16.74 10.24 26.50
N ASP A 651 -16.65 10.88 27.66
CA ASP A 651 -15.53 11.73 28.08
C ASP A 651 -15.16 12.86 27.09
N ILE A 652 -16.18 13.59 26.61
CA ILE A 652 -16.05 14.72 25.68
C ILE A 652 -15.18 15.89 26.17
N TYR A 653 -14.75 15.88 27.43
CA TYR A 653 -13.88 16.89 28.02
C TYR A 653 -12.44 16.84 27.49
N TRP A 654 -11.87 15.64 27.31
CA TRP A 654 -10.47 15.48 26.92
C TRP A 654 -10.11 16.09 25.56
N PRO A 655 -10.94 15.95 24.50
CA PRO A 655 -10.72 16.64 23.23
C PRO A 655 -10.54 18.15 23.33
N TRP A 656 -11.29 18.80 24.22
CA TRP A 656 -11.17 20.24 24.46
C TRP A 656 -9.87 20.59 25.19
N LEU A 657 -9.45 19.76 26.14
CA LEU A 657 -8.17 19.94 26.84
C LEU A 657 -6.98 19.78 25.89
N TRP A 658 -7.02 18.80 24.97
CA TRP A 658 -5.97 18.62 23.95
C TRP A 658 -5.97 19.82 23.00
N SER A 659 -7.14 20.24 22.52
CA SER A 659 -7.28 21.42 21.67
C SER A 659 -6.69 22.68 22.32
N ALA A 660 -6.87 22.87 23.63
CA ALA A 660 -6.27 23.98 24.35
C ALA A 660 -4.73 23.89 24.39
N ALA A 661 -4.18 22.69 24.62
CA ALA A 661 -2.74 22.44 24.58
C ALA A 661 -2.14 22.73 23.19
N GLU A 662 -2.82 22.26 22.14
CA GLU A 662 -2.44 22.40 20.75
C GLU A 662 -2.44 23.88 20.30
N LEU A 663 -3.49 24.64 20.64
CA LEU A 663 -3.58 26.08 20.35
C LEU A 663 -2.54 26.89 21.14
N LEU A 664 -2.23 26.50 22.38
CA LEU A 664 -1.14 27.11 23.14
C LEU A 664 0.21 26.80 22.50
N GLY A 665 0.45 25.56 22.08
CA GLY A 665 1.65 25.15 21.34
C GLY A 665 1.84 25.96 20.06
N ALA A 666 0.77 26.21 19.31
CA ALA A 666 0.78 27.09 18.14
C ALA A 666 1.18 28.54 18.46
N ALA A 667 0.67 29.11 19.55
CA ALA A 667 1.02 30.46 19.98
C ALA A 667 2.50 30.56 20.41
N VAL A 668 3.01 29.58 21.16
CA VAL A 668 4.44 29.52 21.53
C VAL A 668 5.32 29.34 20.27
N ALA A 669 4.89 28.54 19.30
CA ALA A 669 5.62 28.35 18.04
C ALA A 669 5.71 29.64 17.22
N ALA A 670 4.61 30.39 17.14
CA ALA A 670 4.60 31.71 16.50
C ALA A 670 5.53 32.69 17.22
N GLY A 671 5.54 32.70 18.56
CA GLY A 671 6.48 33.49 19.35
C GLY A 671 7.94 33.14 19.06
N ALA A 672 8.28 31.85 19.10
CA ALA A 672 9.63 31.37 18.79
C ALA A 672 10.06 31.69 17.36
N PHE A 673 9.16 31.55 16.38
CA PHE A 673 9.41 31.93 15.00
C PHE A 673 9.71 33.42 14.86
N ARG A 674 8.91 34.30 15.49
CA ARG A 674 9.13 35.75 15.46
C ARG A 674 10.42 36.16 16.17
N LEU A 675 10.79 35.46 17.24
CA LEU A 675 12.03 35.69 17.96
C LEU A 675 13.25 35.31 17.11
N LEU A 676 13.26 34.10 16.55
CA LEU A 676 14.39 33.56 15.79
C LEU A 676 14.51 34.14 14.38
N ARG A 677 13.41 34.67 13.83
CA ARG A 677 13.36 35.30 12.51
C ARG A 677 12.91 36.75 12.56
N GLY A 678 13.45 37.52 13.52
CA GLY A 678 13.14 38.95 13.65
C GLY A 678 13.39 39.74 12.36
N GLU A 679 14.35 39.30 11.53
CA GLU A 679 14.66 39.88 10.24
C GLU A 679 13.48 39.84 9.25
N GLU A 680 12.60 38.85 9.33
CA GLU A 680 11.43 38.75 8.46
C GLU A 680 10.35 39.81 8.77
N PHE A 681 10.48 40.52 9.89
CA PHE A 681 9.51 41.52 10.35
C PHE A 681 10.06 42.95 10.31
N ALA A 682 11.28 43.15 9.80
CA ALA A 682 11.83 44.47 9.56
C ALA A 682 11.10 45.19 8.42
N GLN A 683 11.00 46.52 8.50
CA GLN A 683 10.26 47.34 7.52
C GLN A 683 10.84 47.23 6.10
N ASP A 684 12.17 47.13 5.98
CA ASP A 684 12.87 47.06 4.70
C ASP A 684 13.17 45.62 4.23
N ALA A 685 12.51 44.61 4.84
CA ALA A 685 12.77 43.20 4.55
C ALA A 685 12.28 42.78 3.15
N THR A 686 13.22 42.73 2.20
CA THR A 686 13.08 42.18 0.84
C THR A 686 13.67 40.76 0.76
N GLU A 687 13.26 39.95 -0.23
CA GLU A 687 13.80 38.59 -0.41
C GLU A 687 15.33 38.59 -0.55
N GLU A 688 15.91 39.55 -1.28
CA GLU A 688 17.36 39.69 -1.43
C GLU A 688 18.05 40.04 -0.10
N SER A 689 17.49 40.98 0.68
CA SER A 689 18.03 41.33 2.01
C SER A 689 17.99 40.16 2.99
N LEU A 690 16.99 39.28 2.88
CA LEU A 690 16.83 38.09 3.72
C LEU A 690 17.82 36.99 3.33
N GLU A 691 18.11 36.82 2.05
CA GLU A 691 19.13 35.88 1.56
C GLU A 691 20.52 36.25 2.11
N LYS A 692 20.86 37.54 2.10
CA LYS A 692 22.16 38.06 2.58
C LYS A 692 22.24 38.29 4.10
N HIS A 693 21.15 38.08 4.84
CA HIS A 693 21.11 38.38 6.27
C HIS A 693 22.00 37.42 7.09
N GLU A 694 22.94 37.98 7.86
CA GLU A 694 23.69 37.23 8.85
C GLU A 694 23.02 37.25 10.22
N THR A 695 22.60 36.08 10.67
CA THR A 695 21.95 35.93 11.97
C THR A 695 22.96 36.04 13.12
N GLY A 696 22.64 36.88 14.11
CA GLY A 696 23.48 37.08 15.29
C GLY A 696 23.71 35.80 16.11
N LEU A 697 24.85 35.76 16.83
CA LEU A 697 25.29 34.58 17.59
C LEU A 697 24.27 34.09 18.62
N LEU A 698 23.60 35.01 19.33
CA LEU A 698 22.61 34.65 20.35
C LEU A 698 21.43 33.88 19.74
N MET A 699 20.91 34.34 18.60
CA MET A 699 19.79 33.67 17.91
C MET A 699 20.23 32.33 17.33
N CYS A 700 21.46 32.23 16.84
CA CYS A 700 22.04 30.95 16.45
C CYS A 700 22.09 29.96 17.62
N CYS A 701 22.57 30.40 18.80
CA CYS A 701 22.61 29.55 19.99
C CYS A 701 21.21 29.15 20.45
N ALA A 702 20.22 30.05 20.37
CA ALA A 702 18.83 29.73 20.68
C ALA A 702 18.26 28.67 19.72
N ALA A 703 18.60 28.74 18.42
CA ALA A 703 18.26 27.72 17.44
C ALA A 703 18.92 26.37 17.77
N GLU A 704 20.23 26.35 18.04
CA GLU A 704 20.95 25.13 18.41
C GLU A 704 20.39 24.48 19.70
N LEU A 705 20.04 25.29 20.70
CA LEU A 705 19.39 24.84 21.93
C LEU A 705 18.02 24.23 21.65
N LEU A 706 17.18 24.91 20.88
CA LEU A 706 15.82 24.47 20.57
C LEU A 706 15.82 23.17 19.75
N GLY A 707 16.64 23.09 18.69
CA GLY A 707 16.74 21.91 17.86
C GLY A 707 17.28 20.70 18.63
N THR A 708 18.28 20.91 19.49
CA THR A 708 18.83 19.82 20.31
C THR A 708 17.85 19.40 21.39
N PHE A 709 17.12 20.34 22.01
CA PHE A 709 16.03 20.03 22.93
C PHE A 709 14.99 19.11 22.27
N MET A 710 14.50 19.46 21.08
CA MET A 710 13.50 18.65 20.39
C MET A 710 14.02 17.25 20.07
N LEU A 711 15.26 17.13 19.57
CA LEU A 711 15.90 15.83 19.31
C LEU A 711 15.97 14.96 20.58
N VAL A 712 16.59 15.47 21.63
CA VAL A 712 16.83 14.70 22.87
C VAL A 712 15.51 14.39 23.58
N PHE A 713 14.54 15.31 23.53
CA PHE A 713 13.20 15.08 24.08
C PHE A 713 12.47 13.98 23.32
N THR A 714 12.57 13.95 21.98
CA THR A 714 12.02 12.86 21.17
C THR A 714 12.64 11.51 21.49
N VAL A 715 13.98 11.44 21.63
CA VAL A 715 14.66 10.21 22.07
C VAL A 715 14.12 9.75 23.43
N GLY A 716 14.14 10.64 24.42
CA GLY A 716 13.70 10.33 25.78
C GLY A 716 12.24 9.88 25.88
N MET A 717 11.33 10.57 25.17
CA MET A 717 9.90 10.22 25.18
C MET A 717 9.63 8.87 24.52
N ASN A 718 10.34 8.52 23.44
CA ASN A 718 10.26 7.18 22.85
C ASN A 718 10.72 6.09 23.85
N LEU A 719 11.77 6.35 24.62
CA LEU A 719 12.24 5.43 25.67
C LEU A 719 11.20 5.29 26.78
N VAL A 720 10.59 6.40 27.21
CA VAL A 720 9.52 6.42 28.22
C VAL A 720 8.27 5.65 27.76
N ALA A 721 7.90 5.79 26.49
CA ALA A 721 6.77 5.12 25.85
C ALA A 721 7.10 3.68 25.40
N THR A 722 8.35 3.23 25.54
CA THR A 722 8.84 1.93 25.01
C THR A 722 8.53 1.71 23.53
N SER A 723 8.66 2.78 22.74
CA SER A 723 8.42 2.76 21.29
C SER A 723 9.46 1.87 20.59
N PRO A 724 9.04 0.97 19.66
CA PRO A 724 9.97 0.17 18.88
C PRO A 724 10.73 0.99 17.81
N SER A 725 10.34 2.24 17.60
CA SER A 725 10.82 3.09 16.50
C SER A 725 11.64 4.28 17.00
N VAL A 726 12.37 4.15 18.12
CA VAL A 726 13.16 5.23 18.74
C VAL A 726 14.05 5.94 17.72
N ALA A 727 14.87 5.17 16.98
CA ALA A 727 15.81 5.70 16.00
C ALA A 727 15.13 6.46 14.86
N PHE A 728 14.03 5.91 14.33
CA PHE A 728 13.27 6.53 13.23
C PHE A 728 12.54 7.80 13.68
N SER A 729 11.98 7.79 14.88
CA SER A 729 11.31 8.96 15.48
C SER A 729 12.32 10.08 15.80
N ALA A 730 13.47 9.75 16.38
CA ALA A 730 14.54 10.71 16.65
C ALA A 730 15.13 11.30 15.36
N ALA A 731 15.33 10.47 14.34
CA ALA A 731 15.75 10.90 13.00
C ALA A 731 14.74 11.88 12.38
N ALA A 732 13.45 11.60 12.51
CA ALA A 732 12.38 12.49 12.04
C ALA A 732 12.45 13.85 12.76
N ALA A 733 12.62 13.86 14.08
CA ALA A 733 12.78 15.11 14.84
C ALA A 733 14.00 15.90 14.39
N LEU A 734 15.16 15.26 14.28
CA LEU A 734 16.39 15.88 13.78
C LEU A 734 16.19 16.50 12.40
N MET A 735 15.63 15.74 11.46
CA MET A 735 15.37 16.18 10.09
C MET A 735 14.50 17.45 10.06
N CYS A 736 13.38 17.44 10.77
CA CYS A 736 12.45 18.57 10.79
C CYS A 736 13.09 19.83 11.39
N MET A 737 13.93 19.67 12.43
CA MET A 737 14.64 20.80 13.03
C MET A 737 15.77 21.31 12.14
N ILE A 738 16.46 20.44 11.40
CA ILE A 738 17.45 20.85 10.39
C ILE A 738 16.80 21.70 9.29
N TYR A 739 15.67 21.24 8.74
CA TYR A 739 14.94 21.99 7.72
C TYR A 739 14.40 23.33 8.23
N SER A 740 14.10 23.43 9.52
CA SER A 740 13.57 24.65 10.13
C SER A 740 14.64 25.68 10.48
N LEU A 741 15.81 25.20 10.96
CA LEU A 741 16.84 26.03 11.58
C LEU A 741 18.13 26.15 10.75
N GLY A 742 18.25 25.42 9.64
CA GLY A 742 19.48 25.35 8.84
C GLY A 742 19.96 26.70 8.35
N ASN A 743 19.07 27.59 7.90
CA ASN A 743 19.42 28.95 7.48
C ASN A 743 19.54 29.96 8.63
N ILE A 744 19.39 29.52 9.89
CA ILE A 744 19.58 30.35 11.10
C ILE A 744 20.96 30.07 11.71
N SER A 745 21.25 28.81 12.03
CA SER A 745 22.50 28.41 12.69
C SER A 745 23.37 27.43 11.89
N GLY A 746 22.90 26.92 10.76
CA GLY A 746 23.46 25.72 10.12
C GLY A 746 22.91 24.42 10.72
N ALA A 747 22.11 24.50 11.79
CA ALA A 747 21.47 23.38 12.48
C ALA A 747 22.41 22.20 12.75
N HIS A 748 23.50 22.46 13.48
CA HIS A 748 24.49 21.42 13.80
C HIS A 748 23.90 20.36 14.75
N LEU A 749 23.16 20.81 15.78
CA LEU A 749 22.37 20.04 16.75
C LEU A 749 23.09 18.86 17.44
N ASN A 750 24.42 18.82 17.34
CA ASN A 750 25.28 17.74 17.81
C ASN A 750 26.71 18.28 18.00
N PRO A 751 27.31 18.17 19.20
CA PRO A 751 28.68 18.63 19.43
C PRO A 751 29.73 18.01 18.52
N ALA A 752 29.58 16.74 18.13
CA ALA A 752 30.49 16.07 17.19
C ALA A 752 30.36 16.62 15.76
N VAL A 753 29.14 16.97 15.33
CA VAL A 753 28.91 17.65 14.05
C VAL A 753 29.49 19.06 14.08
N THR A 754 29.29 19.80 15.17
CA THR A 754 29.89 21.14 15.35
C THR A 754 31.41 21.07 15.24
N LEU A 755 32.04 20.09 15.88
CA LEU A 755 33.47 19.84 15.75
C LEU A 755 33.88 19.56 14.30
N ALA A 756 33.16 18.68 13.60
CA ALA A 756 33.44 18.35 12.21
C ALA A 756 33.36 19.57 11.27
N VAL A 757 32.31 20.39 11.41
CA VAL A 757 32.13 21.64 10.62
C VAL A 757 33.21 22.67 10.93
N THR A 758 33.64 22.75 12.19
CA THR A 758 34.73 23.63 12.63
C THR A 758 36.06 23.18 12.03
N LEU A 759 36.37 21.88 12.09
CA LEU A 759 37.58 21.31 11.48
C LEU A 759 37.57 21.42 9.95
N ARG A 760 36.40 21.49 9.31
CA ARG A 760 36.27 21.84 7.89
C ARG A 760 36.60 23.32 7.60
N GLY A 761 36.49 24.20 8.60
CA GLY A 761 36.72 25.65 8.45
C GLY A 761 35.47 26.44 8.12
N LYS A 762 34.26 25.89 8.32
CA LYS A 762 32.99 26.59 8.06
C LYS A 762 32.24 27.03 9.32
N CYS A 763 32.88 26.89 10.48
CA CYS A 763 32.48 27.52 11.73
C CYS A 763 33.74 27.98 12.48
N SER A 764 33.71 29.17 13.08
CA SER A 764 34.83 29.67 13.89
C SER A 764 34.84 28.99 15.26
N TYR A 765 36.03 28.84 15.86
CA TYR A 765 36.19 28.17 17.16
C TYR A 765 35.33 28.79 18.28
N GLY A 766 35.22 30.12 18.33
CA GLY A 766 34.39 30.81 19.32
C GLY A 766 32.90 30.51 19.15
N LYS A 767 32.40 30.58 17.90
CA LYS A 767 31.00 30.25 17.58
C LYS A 767 30.70 28.78 17.85
N ALA A 768 31.64 27.90 17.52
CA ALA A 768 31.56 26.46 17.79
C ALA A 768 31.43 26.15 19.28
N ALA A 769 32.22 26.80 20.15
CA ALA A 769 32.12 26.63 21.59
C ALA A 769 30.74 27.04 22.13
N CYS A 770 30.20 28.17 21.66
CA CYS A 770 28.86 28.60 22.02
C CYS A 770 27.76 27.63 21.54
N TYR A 771 27.91 27.06 20.34
CA TYR A 771 26.97 26.05 19.82
C TYR A 771 26.99 24.78 20.66
N VAL A 772 28.18 24.27 20.99
CA VAL A 772 28.32 23.08 21.85
C VAL A 772 27.67 23.32 23.21
N LEU A 773 27.89 24.49 23.82
CA LEU A 773 27.25 24.84 25.09
C LEU A 773 25.71 24.87 24.97
N ALA A 774 25.20 25.51 23.91
CA ALA A 774 23.76 25.58 23.66
C ALA A 774 23.14 24.19 23.44
N GLN A 775 23.82 23.32 22.69
CA GLN A 775 23.41 21.94 22.43
C GLN A 775 23.37 21.11 23.72
N LEU A 776 24.40 21.22 24.56
CA LEU A 776 24.45 20.53 25.86
C LEU A 776 23.33 21.02 26.79
N LEU A 777 23.07 22.34 26.84
CA LEU A 777 21.94 22.88 27.61
C LEU A 777 20.59 22.39 27.07
N GLY A 778 20.43 22.31 25.75
CA GLY A 778 19.24 21.73 25.11
C GLY A 778 19.03 20.27 25.51
N GLY A 779 20.10 19.47 25.49
CA GLY A 779 20.09 18.07 25.93
C GLY A 779 19.78 17.91 27.43
N ILE A 780 20.32 18.78 28.27
CA ILE A 780 20.04 18.83 29.72
C ILE A 780 18.55 19.13 29.96
N PHE A 781 18.00 20.18 29.36
CA PHE A 781 16.59 20.55 29.54
C PHE A 781 15.64 19.46 29.04
N ALA A 782 15.96 18.83 27.91
CA ALA A 782 15.21 17.69 27.41
C ALA A 782 15.28 16.48 28.36
N GLY A 783 16.50 16.16 28.85
CA GLY A 783 16.74 15.10 29.83
C GLY A 783 15.88 15.25 31.10
N LEU A 784 15.91 16.44 31.70
CA LEU A 784 15.09 16.77 32.87
C LEU A 784 13.58 16.68 32.56
N SER A 785 13.17 17.14 31.37
CA SER A 785 11.76 17.14 30.96
C SER A 785 11.22 15.72 30.83
N TYR A 786 11.90 14.83 30.10
CA TYR A 786 11.40 13.47 29.93
C TYR A 786 11.58 12.62 31.21
N ALA A 787 12.54 12.94 32.09
CA ALA A 787 12.67 12.29 33.40
C ALA A 787 11.39 12.44 34.25
N ALA A 788 10.71 13.60 34.14
CA ALA A 788 9.41 13.82 34.79
C ALA A 788 8.33 12.87 34.24
N PHE A 789 8.29 12.67 32.92
CA PHE A 789 7.40 11.67 32.31
C PHE A 789 7.78 10.24 32.73
N HIS A 790 9.08 9.94 32.76
CA HIS A 790 9.58 8.63 33.18
C HIS A 790 9.15 8.30 34.61
N GLY A 791 9.13 9.26 35.54
CA GLY A 791 8.68 9.08 36.93
C GLY A 791 7.24 8.59 37.07
N VAL A 792 6.38 8.98 36.13
CA VAL A 792 4.95 8.62 36.12
C VAL A 792 4.68 7.37 35.26
N SER A 793 5.55 7.06 34.30
CA SER A 793 5.42 5.92 33.36
C SER A 793 5.28 4.56 34.06
N SER A 794 4.67 3.59 33.37
CA SER A 794 4.58 2.20 33.82
C SER A 794 5.96 1.54 33.96
N ASN A 795 6.95 2.12 33.31
CA ASN A 795 8.35 1.71 33.37
C ASN A 795 9.17 2.53 34.37
N ASN A 796 8.58 3.34 35.26
CA ASN A 796 9.32 4.20 36.20
C ASN A 796 10.32 3.49 37.12
N ARG A 797 10.20 2.16 37.26
CA ARG A 797 11.16 1.31 37.99
C ARG A 797 12.25 0.72 37.10
N LYS A 798 12.15 0.80 35.78
CA LYS A 798 13.18 0.37 34.83
C LYS A 798 14.13 1.55 34.60
N SER A 799 15.43 1.31 34.65
CA SER A 799 16.41 2.35 34.34
C SER A 799 16.61 2.43 32.83
N ILE A 800 16.76 3.65 32.31
CA ILE A 800 17.03 3.91 30.88
C ILE A 800 18.52 4.25 30.75
N GLN A 801 19.39 3.35 31.21
CA GLN A 801 20.81 3.66 31.37
C GLN A 801 21.51 3.88 30.04
N LEU A 802 22.49 4.78 30.04
CA LEU A 802 23.51 4.84 29.00
C LEU A 802 24.44 3.62 29.17
N ALA A 803 24.11 2.53 28.49
CA ALA A 803 24.78 1.24 28.63
C ALA A 803 24.89 0.53 27.29
N PHE A 804 25.94 -0.28 27.16
CA PHE A 804 26.12 -1.15 26.01
C PHE A 804 25.25 -2.41 26.11
N GLY A 805 24.99 -3.04 24.96
CA GLY A 805 24.17 -4.24 24.87
C GLY A 805 24.78 -5.42 25.63
N LYS A 806 23.93 -6.36 26.07
CA LYS A 806 24.31 -7.48 26.97
C LYS A 806 25.48 -8.35 26.48
N HIS A 807 25.75 -8.37 25.18
CA HIS A 807 26.79 -9.22 24.56
C HIS A 807 28.03 -8.43 24.10
N TYR A 808 28.10 -7.15 24.45
CA TYR A 808 29.16 -6.26 24.02
C TYR A 808 29.91 -5.70 25.22
N ASP A 809 31.12 -5.22 24.98
CA ASP A 809 31.87 -4.43 25.94
C ASP A 809 31.86 -2.93 25.60
N ILE A 810 32.42 -2.12 26.50
CA ILE A 810 32.48 -0.67 26.34
C ILE A 810 33.27 -0.23 25.09
N TRP A 811 34.27 -1.00 24.66
CA TRP A 811 35.11 -0.65 23.51
C TRP A 811 34.38 -0.92 22.20
N GLN A 812 33.70 -2.06 22.10
CA GLN A 812 32.86 -2.39 20.95
C GLN A 812 31.73 -1.36 20.78
N ALA A 813 31.06 -1.00 21.89
CA ALA A 813 30.03 0.03 21.88
C ALA A 813 30.58 1.42 21.54
N SER A 814 31.69 1.82 22.14
CA SER A 814 32.32 3.12 21.84
C SER A 814 32.80 3.18 20.38
N PHE A 815 33.31 2.08 19.83
CA PHE A 815 33.71 2.02 18.44
C PHE A 815 32.50 2.09 17.48
N ALA A 816 31.38 1.47 17.82
CA ALA A 816 30.14 1.62 17.08
C ALA A 816 29.65 3.09 17.06
N GLU A 817 29.68 3.77 18.22
CA GLU A 817 29.37 5.20 18.33
C GLU A 817 30.29 6.06 17.46
N LEU A 818 31.60 5.77 17.45
CA LEU A 818 32.56 6.46 16.57
C LEU A 818 32.21 6.29 15.10
N LEU A 819 31.95 5.06 14.64
CA LEU A 819 31.69 4.78 13.23
C LEU A 819 30.41 5.47 12.73
N PHE A 820 29.32 5.37 13.47
CA PHE A 820 28.04 5.93 13.03
C PHE A 820 27.95 7.45 13.25
N THR A 821 28.62 8.01 14.26
CA THR A 821 28.79 9.47 14.34
C THR A 821 29.71 9.99 13.23
N MET A 822 30.75 9.24 12.84
CA MET A 822 31.58 9.59 11.69
C MET A 822 30.76 9.62 10.39
N ILE A 823 29.89 8.62 10.15
CA ILE A 823 28.99 8.60 9.00
C ILE A 823 28.07 9.82 9.02
N LEU A 824 27.40 10.07 10.15
CA LEU A 824 26.51 11.22 10.32
C LEU A 824 27.23 12.55 10.03
N ALA A 825 28.37 12.78 10.67
CA ALA A 825 29.14 14.00 10.50
C ALA A 825 29.68 14.14 9.07
N TYR A 826 30.14 13.05 8.45
CA TYR A 826 30.62 13.07 7.06
C TYR A 826 29.51 13.47 6.10
N VAL A 827 28.31 12.89 6.27
CA VAL A 827 27.14 13.25 5.45
C VAL A 827 26.78 14.71 5.67
N VAL A 828 26.74 15.22 6.91
CA VAL A 828 26.52 16.66 7.16
C VAL A 828 27.52 17.52 6.37
N LEU A 829 28.82 17.20 6.42
CA LEU A 829 29.82 17.93 5.66
C LEU A 829 29.55 17.85 4.15
N ALA A 830 29.25 16.66 3.63
CA ALA A 830 28.99 16.43 2.22
C ALA A 830 27.76 17.16 1.69
N VAL A 831 26.64 17.13 2.41
CA VAL A 831 25.35 17.63 1.90
C VAL A 831 25.01 19.05 2.34
N ALA A 832 25.45 19.49 3.52
CA ALA A 832 25.05 20.78 4.08
C ALA A 832 26.12 21.86 3.88
N THR A 833 27.37 21.47 3.61
CA THR A 833 28.47 22.42 3.66
C THR A 833 29.21 22.57 2.33
N THR A 834 29.06 21.62 1.40
CA THR A 834 29.62 21.68 0.04
C THR A 834 28.94 22.77 -0.80
N GLU A 835 29.74 23.54 -1.53
CA GLU A 835 29.23 24.55 -2.45
C GLU A 835 28.61 23.89 -3.69
N LYS A 836 27.50 24.43 -4.14
CA LYS A 836 26.79 23.90 -5.29
C LYS A 836 27.40 24.44 -6.59
N PRO A 837 27.39 23.65 -7.67
CA PRO A 837 27.75 24.15 -8.99
C PRO A 837 26.87 25.34 -9.38
N ALA A 838 27.47 26.37 -9.98
CA ALA A 838 26.76 27.58 -10.42
C ALA A 838 25.65 27.29 -11.47
N GLU A 839 25.71 26.13 -12.12
CA GLU A 839 24.76 25.68 -13.14
C GLU A 839 23.42 25.21 -12.57
N TRP A 840 23.32 24.98 -11.25
CA TRP A 840 22.07 24.53 -10.64
C TRP A 840 21.03 25.65 -10.63
N LYS A 841 19.87 25.39 -11.24
CA LYS A 841 18.74 26.35 -11.30
C LYS A 841 18.17 26.70 -9.92
N THR A 842 18.20 25.75 -8.98
CA THR A 842 17.77 25.96 -7.60
C THR A 842 18.98 26.11 -6.69
N LYS A 843 18.94 27.12 -5.84
CA LYS A 843 19.92 27.33 -4.77
C LYS A 843 19.59 26.50 -3.54
N GLN A 844 18.36 25.98 -3.42
CA GLN A 844 17.90 25.14 -2.32
C GLN A 844 18.41 23.70 -2.41
N ASN A 845 18.79 23.09 -1.28
CA ASN A 845 19.12 21.67 -1.22
C ASN A 845 17.89 20.99 -0.64
N PHE A 846 17.25 20.08 -1.37
CA PHE A 846 15.97 19.55 -0.90
C PHE A 846 16.10 18.28 -0.06
N TYR A 847 17.19 17.53 -0.19
CA TYR A 847 17.34 16.21 0.43
C TYR A 847 18.33 16.18 1.60
N PHE A 848 19.07 17.26 1.88
CA PHE A 848 20.10 17.26 2.92
C PHE A 848 19.59 16.87 4.30
N GLY A 849 18.46 17.46 4.74
CA GLY A 849 17.85 17.12 6.03
C GLY A 849 17.47 15.65 6.09
N LEU A 850 16.81 15.12 5.04
CA LEU A 850 16.45 13.70 4.95
C LEU A 850 17.67 12.79 4.96
N ALA A 851 18.75 13.14 4.25
CA ALA A 851 19.99 12.37 4.25
C ALA A 851 20.65 12.33 5.64
N ILE A 852 20.70 13.47 6.33
CA ILE A 852 21.24 13.58 7.70
C ILE A 852 20.38 12.76 8.68
N GLY A 853 19.05 12.90 8.63
CA GLY A 853 18.13 12.10 9.46
C GLY A 853 18.23 10.59 9.16
N SER A 854 18.38 10.22 7.89
CA SER A 854 18.54 8.80 7.48
C SER A 854 19.80 8.17 8.07
N CYS A 855 20.88 8.94 8.29
CA CYS A 855 22.07 8.46 9.00
C CYS A 855 21.76 8.06 10.45
N VAL A 856 20.91 8.83 11.13
CA VAL A 856 20.45 8.50 12.49
C VAL A 856 19.53 7.28 12.49
N THR A 857 18.68 7.13 11.47
CA THR A 857 17.89 5.90 11.31
C THR A 857 18.80 4.69 11.12
N ALA A 858 19.71 4.74 10.14
CA ALA A 858 20.63 3.65 9.85
C ALA A 858 21.53 3.31 11.05
N GLY A 859 22.13 4.32 11.68
CA GLY A 859 22.99 4.14 12.85
C GLY A 859 22.24 3.67 14.08
N GLY A 860 21.05 4.19 14.36
CA GLY A 860 20.24 3.74 15.50
C GLY A 860 19.78 2.29 15.36
N PHE A 861 19.42 1.83 14.15
CA PHE A 861 19.10 0.42 13.94
C PHE A 861 20.33 -0.50 13.92
N ALA A 862 21.45 -0.05 13.35
CA ALA A 862 22.66 -0.86 13.24
C ALA A 862 23.47 -0.93 14.55
N ALA A 863 23.58 0.18 15.28
CA ALA A 863 24.34 0.29 16.53
C ALA A 863 23.46 0.18 17.79
N GLY A 864 22.13 0.29 17.67
CA GLY A 864 21.22 0.32 18.83
C GLY A 864 21.36 -0.89 19.76
N ALA A 865 21.52 -2.09 19.21
CA ALA A 865 21.75 -3.30 20.00
C ALA A 865 23.16 -3.38 20.64
N ILE A 866 24.10 -2.55 20.18
CA ILE A 866 25.50 -2.54 20.60
C ILE A 866 25.73 -1.46 21.66
N SER A 867 25.39 -0.21 21.36
CA SER A 867 25.71 0.97 22.18
C SER A 867 24.49 1.79 22.62
N GLY A 868 23.30 1.49 22.09
CA GLY A 868 22.12 2.37 22.18
C GLY A 868 21.96 3.29 20.97
N GLY A 869 23.03 3.50 20.19
CA GLY A 869 22.99 4.30 18.96
C GLY A 869 22.72 5.78 19.22
N GLU A 870 23.43 6.38 20.16
CA GLU A 870 23.17 7.76 20.62
C GLU A 870 23.68 8.80 19.64
N LEU A 871 24.83 8.53 19.03
CA LEU A 871 25.48 9.25 17.94
C LEU A 871 25.75 10.75 18.18
N ASN A 872 25.47 11.25 19.39
CA ASN A 872 25.45 12.65 19.74
C ASN A 872 25.76 12.84 21.24
N PRO A 873 26.84 13.58 21.59
CA PRO A 873 27.19 13.83 22.98
C PRO A 873 26.08 14.51 23.80
N ALA A 874 25.26 15.37 23.18
CA ALA A 874 24.14 16.02 23.87
C ALA A 874 23.00 15.04 24.21
N VAL A 875 22.78 14.02 23.36
CA VAL A 875 21.83 12.93 23.65
C VAL A 875 22.34 12.08 24.81
N ALA A 876 23.62 11.68 24.77
CA ALA A 876 24.24 10.90 25.85
C ALA A 876 24.17 11.64 27.21
N VAL A 877 24.45 12.95 27.23
CA VAL A 877 24.32 13.79 28.44
C VAL A 877 22.88 13.86 28.92
N GLY A 878 21.91 14.07 28.03
CA GLY A 878 20.49 14.12 28.37
C GLY A 878 20.00 12.81 28.98
N ILE A 879 20.43 11.67 28.43
CA ILE A 879 20.08 10.35 28.95
C ILE A 879 20.70 10.10 30.33
N TYR A 880 21.99 10.38 30.48
CA TYR A 880 22.65 10.21 31.76
C TYR A 880 21.99 11.05 32.86
N LEU A 881 21.71 12.34 32.59
CA LEU A 881 21.10 13.24 33.56
C LEU A 881 19.67 12.82 33.95
N ALA A 882 18.88 12.31 33.00
CA ALA A 882 17.56 11.80 33.31
C ALA A 882 17.61 10.62 34.30
N ASN A 883 18.63 9.76 34.21
CA ASN A 883 18.83 8.68 35.19
C ASN A 883 19.38 9.18 36.53
N VAL A 884 20.08 10.32 36.57
CA VAL A 884 20.44 10.95 37.85
C VAL A 884 19.17 11.38 38.59
N VAL A 885 18.20 11.95 37.87
CA VAL A 885 16.92 12.39 38.44
C VAL A 885 16.00 11.21 38.78
N ASN A 886 15.92 10.22 37.90
CA ASN A 886 15.11 9.02 38.10
C ASN A 886 15.92 7.74 37.80
N PRO A 887 16.65 7.22 38.80
CA PRO A 887 17.62 6.13 38.60
C PRO A 887 16.99 4.75 38.37
N GLY A 888 15.69 4.56 38.60
CA GLY A 888 15.05 3.24 38.51
C GLY A 888 15.73 2.17 39.39
N ARG A 889 15.58 0.89 39.02
CA ARG A 889 16.12 -0.26 39.79
C ARG A 889 17.60 -0.57 39.55
N LEU A 890 18.13 -0.28 38.37
CA LEU A 890 19.53 -0.57 38.03
C LEU A 890 20.47 0.59 38.40
N GLY A 891 19.93 1.71 38.89
CA GLY A 891 20.71 2.90 39.26
C GLY A 891 21.01 3.83 38.07
N ILE A 892 21.92 4.77 38.28
CA ILE A 892 22.29 5.81 37.30
C ILE A 892 23.01 5.22 36.07
N GLY A 893 23.68 4.08 36.26
CA GLY A 893 24.66 3.55 35.30
C GLY A 893 26.04 4.18 35.51
N PRO A 894 27.10 3.61 34.92
CA PRO A 894 28.46 4.03 35.22
C PRO A 894 28.83 5.30 34.43
N PHE A 895 29.34 6.32 35.13
CA PHE A 895 29.76 7.60 34.54
C PHE A 895 30.79 7.44 33.41
N VAL A 896 31.62 6.39 33.46
CA VAL A 896 32.60 6.10 32.40
C VAL A 896 31.96 5.88 31.03
N ASN A 897 30.73 5.34 30.96
CA ASN A 897 30.03 5.17 29.69
C ASN A 897 29.74 6.52 29.02
N LEU A 898 29.32 7.52 29.80
CA LEU A 898 29.08 8.88 29.31
C LEU A 898 30.37 9.47 28.73
N VAL A 899 31.48 9.33 29.45
CA VAL A 899 32.79 9.84 29.01
C VAL A 899 33.24 9.13 27.74
N CYS A 900 33.22 7.79 27.72
CA CYS A 900 33.67 7.00 26.58
C CYS A 900 32.84 7.25 25.33
N PHE A 901 31.51 7.22 25.41
CA PHE A 901 30.64 7.44 24.25
C PHE A 901 30.81 8.86 23.71
N SER A 902 30.79 9.87 24.59
CA SER A 902 30.98 11.27 24.17
C SER A 902 32.34 11.49 23.50
N LEU A 903 33.42 10.91 24.04
CA LEU A 903 34.76 11.01 23.45
C LEU A 903 34.81 10.37 22.07
N PHE A 904 34.28 9.16 21.91
CA PHE A 904 34.32 8.43 20.64
C PHE A 904 33.42 9.07 19.57
N GLN A 905 32.28 9.63 19.96
CA GLN A 905 31.44 10.44 19.06
C GLN A 905 32.20 11.68 18.55
N LEU A 906 32.89 12.41 19.44
CA LEU A 906 33.73 13.55 19.04
C LEU A 906 34.87 13.13 18.11
N LEU A 907 35.54 11.99 18.40
CA LEU A 907 36.54 11.41 17.52
C LEU A 907 35.95 11.05 16.15
N GLY A 908 34.74 10.49 16.11
CA GLY A 908 34.01 10.22 14.87
C GLY A 908 33.79 11.49 14.04
N GLY A 909 33.40 12.60 14.68
CA GLY A 909 33.30 13.90 14.02
C GLY A 909 34.64 14.41 13.46
N ALA A 910 35.74 14.22 14.19
CA ALA A 910 37.07 14.58 13.72
C ALA A 910 37.52 13.72 12.53
N PHE A 911 37.30 12.40 12.58
CA PHE A 911 37.58 11.49 11.46
C PHE A 911 36.77 11.84 10.22
N ALA A 912 35.49 12.20 10.39
CA ALA A 912 34.64 12.63 9.30
C ALA A 912 35.19 13.85 8.56
N ALA A 913 35.73 14.84 9.29
CA ALA A 913 36.38 16.00 8.68
C ALA A 913 37.63 15.62 7.89
N GLY A 914 38.44 14.69 8.42
CA GLY A 914 39.59 14.13 7.71
C GLY A 914 39.19 13.40 6.41
N LEU A 915 38.20 12.51 6.49
CA LEU A 915 37.67 11.79 5.33
C LEU A 915 37.07 12.73 4.29
N PHE A 916 36.31 13.74 4.72
CA PHE A 916 35.75 14.75 3.84
C PHE A 916 36.85 15.49 3.06
N ARG A 917 37.97 15.85 3.71
CA ARG A 917 39.12 16.45 3.02
C ARG A 917 39.74 15.51 1.99
N LEU A 918 39.77 14.19 2.24
CA LEU A 918 40.29 13.22 1.28
C LEU A 918 39.37 13.06 0.06
N THR A 919 38.04 13.07 0.27
CA THR A 919 37.07 12.83 -0.81
C THR A 919 36.70 14.10 -1.59
N HIS A 920 36.83 15.29 -0.98
CA HIS A 920 36.46 16.57 -1.58
C HIS A 920 37.65 17.54 -1.72
N GLY A 921 38.87 17.13 -1.37
CA GLY A 921 40.07 17.97 -1.35
C GLY A 921 40.60 18.41 -2.72
N GLY A 922 40.22 17.74 -3.81
CA GLY A 922 40.56 18.16 -5.17
C GLY A 922 39.94 19.50 -5.58
N ALA A 923 38.89 19.96 -4.89
CA ALA A 923 38.26 21.26 -5.14
C ALA A 923 38.99 22.44 -4.48
N ALA A 924 39.88 22.20 -3.51
CA ALA A 924 40.63 23.25 -2.80
C ALA A 924 41.86 23.76 -3.58
N GLY A 925 42.18 23.15 -4.73
CA GLY A 925 43.31 23.55 -5.58
C GLY A 925 43.04 24.77 -6.46
N LYS A 926 41.78 25.16 -6.68
CA LYS A 926 41.42 26.27 -7.57
C LYS A 926 41.29 27.63 -6.86
N SER A 927 40.95 27.65 -5.57
CA SER A 927 40.76 28.92 -4.84
C SER A 927 42.07 29.64 -4.49
N LYS A 928 43.22 28.94 -4.47
CA LYS A 928 44.53 29.57 -4.22
C LYS A 928 45.15 30.23 -5.46
N GLU A 929 44.69 29.91 -6.66
CA GLU A 929 45.11 30.61 -7.89
C GLU A 929 44.31 31.90 -8.11
N GLU A 930 43.04 31.94 -7.71
CA GLU A 930 42.22 33.17 -7.79
C GLU A 930 42.64 34.22 -6.74
N GLU A 931 43.07 33.80 -5.54
CA GLU A 931 43.62 34.72 -4.52
C GLU A 931 44.95 35.38 -4.96
N LYS A 932 45.72 34.74 -5.84
CA LYS A 932 46.95 35.33 -6.40
C LYS A 932 46.72 36.26 -7.59
N ILE A 933 45.54 36.19 -8.24
CA ILE A 933 45.22 37.05 -9.38
C ILE A 933 44.61 38.38 -8.90
N VAL A 934 43.95 38.41 -7.74
CA VAL A 934 43.40 39.66 -7.16
C VAL A 934 44.49 40.54 -6.53
N GLU A 935 45.64 39.99 -6.10
CA GLU A 935 46.79 40.78 -5.62
C GLU A 935 47.70 41.32 -6.74
N ALA A 936 47.47 40.96 -8.01
CA ALA A 936 48.31 41.35 -9.14
C ALA A 936 47.77 42.53 -9.98
N GLU A 937 46.54 43.00 -9.73
CA GLU A 937 45.95 44.15 -10.45
C GLU A 937 45.51 45.25 -9.47
N ALA A 938 46.49 45.89 -8.82
CA ALA A 938 46.32 47.23 -8.27
C ALA A 938 47.00 48.24 -9.22
N PRO A 939 46.27 49.18 -9.85
CA PRO A 939 46.89 50.27 -10.57
C PRO A 939 47.47 51.28 -9.56
N ALA A 940 48.76 51.57 -9.74
CA ALA A 940 49.42 52.73 -9.16
C ALA A 940 48.81 54.03 -9.72
N GLU A 941 48.97 55.11 -8.94
CA GLU A 941 48.67 56.53 -9.24
C GLU A 941 47.19 56.92 -9.05
N THR A 942 46.83 57.78 -8.09
CA THR A 942 47.27 59.18 -8.02
C THR A 942 46.98 59.77 -6.62
N VAL A 943 48.02 60.34 -6.01
CA VAL A 943 47.90 61.37 -4.97
C VAL A 943 48.17 62.70 -5.67
N LEU A 944 47.24 63.65 -5.61
CA LEU A 944 47.46 65.10 -5.42
C LEU A 944 46.17 65.91 -5.64
N GLU A 945 45.86 66.75 -4.64
CA GLU A 945 45.09 68.02 -4.68
C GLU A 945 43.58 67.92 -4.94
N ALA A 946 42.67 68.53 -4.15
CA ALA A 946 42.72 69.55 -3.10
C ALA A 946 41.52 69.40 -2.14
#